data_AF-A0A960HE63-F1
#
_entry.id   AF-A0A960HE63-F1
#
_cell.length_a   1.000
_cell.length_b   1.000
_cell.length_c   1.000
_cell.angle_alpha   90.00
_cell.angle_beta   90.00
_cell.angle_gamma   90.00
#
_symmetry.space_group_name_H-M   'P 1'
#
loop_
_entity.id
_entity.type
_entity.pdbx_description
1 polymer ?
#
loop_
_entity_poly.entity_id
_entity_poly.type
_entity_poly.pdbx_seq_one_letter_code
_entity_poly.pdbx_strand_id
1 'polypeptide(L)'
;MQAIWTSRRRAIVTAVVAVALGGSQGASAARVTTPVTPGRPTVPVVDASSTLPVMGQHPTVSADGRWVAFEGTPQDGDARTTTTYLQDREAGTVEELTPMVDGVPSGNTVWPVISGDGCTVTVITELPYDLFRDDNEGSRWDVYRTVLPHCDGDGDWELVSAKGAGFETAAGDDTDPRYPVAVSAEGSVVAYTTRFGGADADVASVELVDLSVPLGQAGRTRAVAGTPITPPTGTFRYHGVREPAMSSDGRFVAFTSDASSALAVPEWGTGPQPGGYAYSNVYVWDRENVDRNTSVRRVSVPAGPDSGDSYSAALSGDGSTVAFVSTATNLVPGATLPACNPNCVPQVYLLALEGGSIRLGSRLPGDPTQPPVGVDAAATQPVLDVTGAELVYVTRATNLFPSRASGVGSAADGDIVRTVPALATVERVSTAADGLPVAAANSHPHLSANGRVVVFDTLAGSAWGSTVAGRQVVAVTTAPSLELADLDMGTVAVTFPGPEWVLNVTNNGPSSFVPAGVAIDQPDFLVSGGTCVEQAGTPVPPGGTCTVTLMFMPMVEGDQEATLTVAEAGVEMEGPDRTVIAGQEVGEDGTVSGDAPDPFGSVAITATLTGFGGDPTMAPSPAGAYSRPSLVGGRAEPMPFTIYNVAFNPVRVKSVRIQGTAADDFEVVDDECTGAKVDAGESCQLSVAFTPTAAGRRSAIVRVTTDDGAYTTMIVSGDGYYEPRVATSATTIVAGSRVSVTGTGYA
;
A
#
# COMPACT_ATOMS: atom_id res chain seq x y z
N MET A 1 56.51 22.57 -13.97
CA MET A 1 56.53 23.98 -14.42
C MET A 1 56.05 24.04 -15.87
N GLN A 2 55.58 25.22 -16.31
CA GLN A 2 54.99 25.63 -17.61
C GLN A 2 55.75 25.11 -18.87
N ALA A 3 55.25 25.12 -20.14
CA ALA A 3 54.13 25.79 -20.85
C ALA A 3 53.81 25.00 -22.19
N ILE A 4 52.65 25.03 -22.89
CA ILE A 4 51.90 26.11 -23.63
C ILE A 4 52.69 26.63 -24.85
N TRP A 5 52.23 26.70 -26.13
CA TRP A 5 50.94 26.43 -26.85
C TRP A 5 51.17 26.35 -28.41
N THR A 6 50.18 25.94 -29.26
CA THR A 6 49.89 26.34 -30.70
C THR A 6 49.08 25.25 -31.49
N SER A 7 48.28 25.48 -32.57
CA SER A 7 47.62 26.68 -33.16
C SER A 7 46.53 26.39 -34.24
N ARG A 8 45.41 27.13 -34.20
CA ARG A 8 44.61 27.79 -35.28
C ARG A 8 44.29 27.17 -36.70
N ARG A 9 42.97 27.06 -36.96
CA ARG A 9 42.11 27.69 -38.03
C ARG A 9 42.02 27.22 -39.53
N ARG A 10 40.73 27.04 -39.94
CA ARG A 10 39.99 27.50 -41.18
C ARG A 10 40.07 26.73 -42.53
N ALA A 11 38.89 26.40 -43.08
CA ALA A 11 38.50 26.49 -44.50
C ALA A 11 36.94 26.54 -44.66
N ILE A 12 36.44 26.89 -45.86
CA ILE A 12 35.01 27.15 -46.24
C ILE A 12 34.74 26.48 -47.62
N VAL A 13 33.50 26.10 -47.98
CA VAL A 13 32.89 26.16 -49.35
C VAL A 13 31.38 25.80 -49.34
N THR A 14 30.63 26.24 -50.37
CA THR A 14 29.15 26.27 -50.49
C THR A 14 28.66 25.76 -51.86
N ALA A 15 27.45 25.16 -51.95
CA ALA A 15 26.59 25.03 -53.16
C ALA A 15 25.14 24.69 -52.72
N VAL A 16 24.06 25.43 -53.00
CA VAL A 16 23.35 25.83 -54.25
C VAL A 16 22.29 24.82 -54.77
N VAL A 17 21.05 25.01 -54.27
CA VAL A 17 19.75 25.20 -54.95
C VAL A 17 19.33 24.32 -56.14
N ALA A 18 18.12 23.73 -56.02
CA ALA A 18 17.14 23.60 -57.11
C ALA A 18 15.70 23.78 -56.57
N VAL A 19 14.89 24.61 -57.23
CA VAL A 19 13.45 24.84 -56.91
C VAL A 19 12.61 24.33 -58.07
N ALA A 20 11.54 23.57 -57.77
CA ALA A 20 10.52 23.18 -58.73
C ALA A 20 9.12 23.47 -58.17
N LEU A 21 8.33 24.22 -58.93
CA LEU A 21 6.90 24.47 -58.68
C LEU A 21 6.08 23.79 -59.78
N GLY A 22 5.10 22.99 -59.38
CA GLY A 22 4.12 22.34 -60.26
C GLY A 22 3.02 21.74 -59.39
N GLY A 23 1.74 22.10 -59.63
CA GLY A 23 0.66 21.90 -58.66
C GLY A 23 -0.39 20.85 -59.03
N SER A 24 -1.30 20.61 -58.06
CA SER A 24 -2.56 19.84 -58.13
C SER A 24 -2.41 18.33 -58.44
N GLN A 25 -2.92 17.39 -57.65
CA GLN A 25 -4.31 17.26 -57.16
C GLN A 25 -4.42 16.45 -55.85
N GLY A 26 -5.63 16.44 -55.27
CA GLY A 26 -5.93 16.10 -53.88
C GLY A 26 -5.68 14.68 -53.37
N ALA A 27 -5.50 14.63 -52.05
CA ALA A 27 -5.90 13.52 -51.18
C ALA A 27 -6.40 14.14 -49.86
N SER A 28 -7.56 13.71 -49.38
CA SER A 28 -8.04 14.11 -48.05
C SER A 28 -7.16 13.44 -47.00
N ALA A 29 -6.49 14.22 -46.15
CA ALA A 29 -5.71 13.66 -45.05
C ALA A 29 -6.68 13.08 -44.00
N ALA A 30 -6.85 11.76 -44.02
CA ALA A 30 -7.45 11.05 -42.91
C ALA A 30 -6.63 11.38 -41.65
N ARG A 31 -7.32 11.81 -40.58
CA ARG A 31 -6.70 12.08 -39.29
C ARG A 31 -6.28 10.74 -38.70
N VAL A 32 -5.02 10.35 -38.92
CA VAL A 32 -4.45 9.16 -38.30
C VAL A 32 -4.45 9.39 -36.79
N THR A 33 -5.42 8.78 -36.11
CA THR A 33 -5.33 8.52 -34.67
C THR A 33 -4.13 7.62 -34.48
N THR A 34 -3.08 8.15 -33.85
CA THR A 34 -1.97 7.33 -33.38
C THR A 34 -2.52 6.34 -32.36
N PRO A 35 -2.26 5.02 -32.49
CA PRO A 35 -2.60 4.08 -31.44
C PRO A 35 -1.97 4.54 -30.13
N VAL A 36 -2.75 4.54 -29.04
CA VAL A 36 -2.20 4.72 -27.70
C VAL A 36 -1.27 3.54 -27.48
N THR A 37 0.04 3.83 -27.40
CA THR A 37 1.02 2.79 -27.05
C THR A 37 0.73 2.39 -25.61
N PRO A 38 0.51 1.09 -25.31
CA PRO A 38 0.34 0.65 -23.93
C PRO A 38 1.49 1.16 -23.07
N GLY A 39 1.17 1.69 -21.89
CA GLY A 39 2.14 2.30 -21.02
C GLY A 39 3.31 1.34 -20.75
N ARG A 40 4.52 1.78 -21.06
CA ARG A 40 5.72 1.27 -20.37
C ARG A 40 5.40 1.33 -18.86
N PRO A 41 5.70 0.29 -18.06
CA PRO A 41 5.45 0.33 -16.61
C PRO A 41 5.97 1.66 -16.08
N THR A 42 5.03 2.46 -15.57
CA THR A 42 5.33 3.81 -15.12
C THR A 42 6.30 3.66 -13.96
N VAL A 43 7.51 4.20 -14.13
CA VAL A 43 8.35 4.53 -12.97
C VAL A 43 7.43 5.26 -12.01
N PRO A 44 7.34 4.84 -10.73
CA PRO A 44 6.46 5.48 -9.77
C PRO A 44 6.57 6.99 -9.90
N VAL A 45 5.45 7.66 -10.17
CA VAL A 45 5.40 9.11 -10.11
C VAL A 45 5.51 9.46 -8.65
N VAL A 46 6.76 9.54 -8.17
CA VAL A 46 7.11 10.08 -6.87
C VAL A 46 6.78 11.56 -6.93
N ASP A 47 5.50 11.88 -6.75
CA ASP A 47 5.09 13.23 -6.48
C ASP A 47 5.53 13.57 -5.06
N ALA A 48 6.78 14.05 -4.97
CA ALA A 48 7.39 14.63 -3.79
C ALA A 48 6.78 16.01 -3.47
N SER A 49 5.47 16.13 -3.61
CA SER A 49 4.68 17.31 -3.28
C SER A 49 4.31 17.27 -1.81
N SER A 50 5.21 17.84 -0.99
CA SER A 50 4.86 18.82 0.04
C SER A 50 6.07 19.13 0.92
N THR A 51 6.77 20.23 0.63
CA THR A 51 7.76 20.79 1.55
C THR A 51 7.06 21.82 2.41
N LEU A 52 6.91 21.51 3.69
CA LEU A 52 6.13 22.34 4.60
C LEU A 52 6.93 23.59 4.98
N PRO A 53 6.27 24.73 5.22
CA PRO A 53 6.95 25.97 5.61
C PRO A 53 7.49 25.94 7.05
N VAL A 54 7.32 24.83 7.78
CA VAL A 54 7.63 24.66 9.20
C VAL A 54 8.52 23.43 9.43
N MET A 55 9.19 23.39 10.58
CA MET A 55 9.83 22.15 11.07
C MET A 55 8.76 21.15 11.54
N GLY A 56 8.98 19.87 11.26
CA GLY A 56 8.01 18.82 11.58
C GLY A 56 8.64 17.43 11.81
N GLN A 57 8.01 16.65 12.70
CA GLN A 57 8.33 15.26 13.03
C GLN A 57 7.08 14.50 13.52
N HIS A 58 7.21 13.18 13.71
CA HIS A 58 6.11 12.30 14.14
C HIS A 58 4.80 12.43 13.31
N PRO A 59 4.86 12.36 11.96
CA PRO A 59 3.68 12.53 11.12
C PRO A 59 2.76 11.31 11.17
N THR A 60 1.45 11.56 11.15
CA THR A 60 0.39 10.58 10.88
C THR A 60 -0.46 11.06 9.70
N VAL A 61 -1.06 10.13 8.95
CA VAL A 61 -1.84 10.44 7.74
C VAL A 61 -3.18 9.70 7.74
N SER A 62 -4.23 10.35 7.24
CA SER A 62 -5.57 9.77 7.07
C SER A 62 -5.59 8.61 6.06
N ALA A 63 -6.68 7.83 6.08
CA ALA A 63 -6.82 6.60 5.29
C ALA A 63 -6.78 6.85 3.76
N ASP A 64 -7.32 7.98 3.32
CA ASP A 64 -7.30 8.48 1.93
C ASP A 64 -5.93 9.06 1.51
N GLY A 65 -5.06 9.39 2.47
CA GLY A 65 -3.79 10.03 2.22
C GLY A 65 -3.83 11.57 2.15
N ARG A 66 -4.97 12.22 2.38
CA ARG A 66 -5.14 13.68 2.23
C ARG A 66 -4.58 14.49 3.39
N TRP A 67 -4.94 14.13 4.61
CA TRP A 67 -4.69 14.93 5.80
C TRP A 67 -3.50 14.39 6.56
N VAL A 68 -2.54 15.27 6.89
CA VAL A 68 -1.34 14.89 7.65
C VAL A 68 -1.26 15.72 8.92
N ALA A 69 -1.35 15.06 10.08
CA ALA A 69 -1.12 15.70 11.37
C ALA A 69 0.32 15.41 11.83
N PHE A 70 1.04 16.42 12.33
CA PHE A 70 2.44 16.27 12.72
C PHE A 70 2.83 17.23 13.84
N GLU A 71 3.85 16.84 14.60
CA GLU A 71 4.45 17.66 15.64
C GLU A 71 5.44 18.63 15.00
N GLY A 72 5.34 19.93 15.27
CA GLY A 72 6.23 20.93 14.70
C GLY A 72 6.67 21.99 15.71
N THR A 73 7.58 22.85 15.28
CA THR A 73 8.03 23.99 16.09
C THR A 73 7.05 25.17 15.95
N PRO A 74 6.55 25.76 17.05
CA PRO A 74 5.78 27.00 17.04
C PRO A 74 6.49 28.16 16.31
N GLN A 75 5.72 29.09 15.76
CA GLN A 75 6.24 30.29 15.10
C GLN A 75 6.22 31.53 16.02
N ASP A 76 6.56 32.70 15.46
CA ASP A 76 6.36 34.04 16.03
C ASP A 76 6.92 34.32 17.45
N GLY A 77 7.91 33.53 17.89
CA GLY A 77 8.62 33.77 19.15
C GLY A 77 7.95 33.16 20.38
N ASP A 78 7.03 32.22 20.18
CA ASP A 78 6.49 31.34 21.20
C ASP A 78 7.63 30.57 21.93
N ALA A 79 7.45 30.35 23.23
CA ALA A 79 8.43 29.71 24.11
C ALA A 79 8.27 28.18 24.20
N ARG A 80 7.18 27.61 23.66
CA ARG A 80 6.96 26.17 23.55
C ARG A 80 7.99 25.54 22.60
N THR A 81 8.35 24.30 22.85
CA THR A 81 9.25 23.53 21.96
C THR A 81 8.49 22.79 20.87
N THR A 82 7.23 22.40 21.12
CA THR A 82 6.43 21.60 20.20
C THR A 82 4.94 22.02 20.21
N THR A 83 4.32 21.95 19.04
CA THR A 83 2.89 22.18 18.78
C THR A 83 2.41 21.19 17.72
N THR A 84 1.10 21.08 17.52
CA THR A 84 0.51 20.26 16.46
C THR A 84 0.14 21.11 15.27
N TYR A 85 0.53 20.66 14.08
CA TYR A 85 0.06 21.19 12.80
C TYR A 85 -0.78 20.16 12.06
N LEU A 86 -1.73 20.65 11.26
CA LEU A 86 -2.47 19.89 10.26
C LEU A 86 -2.10 20.41 8.88
N GLN A 87 -1.86 19.50 7.94
CA GLN A 87 -1.70 19.77 6.53
C GLN A 87 -2.88 19.20 5.75
N ASP A 88 -3.47 20.03 4.89
CA ASP A 88 -4.27 19.57 3.76
C ASP A 88 -3.34 19.41 2.55
N ARG A 89 -3.14 18.17 2.08
CA ARG A 89 -2.29 17.92 0.90
C ARG A 89 -2.96 18.32 -0.43
N GLU A 90 -4.29 18.44 -0.47
CA GLU A 90 -5.02 18.85 -1.68
C GLU A 90 -4.97 20.37 -1.83
N ALA A 91 -5.32 21.11 -0.78
CA ALA A 91 -5.23 22.56 -0.78
C ALA A 91 -3.78 23.09 -0.67
N GLY A 92 -2.83 22.25 -0.25
CA GLY A 92 -1.44 22.63 0.02
C GLY A 92 -1.28 23.54 1.24
N THR A 93 -2.28 23.59 2.12
CA THR A 93 -2.32 24.45 3.31
C THR A 93 -1.77 23.74 4.54
N VAL A 94 -1.19 24.52 5.46
CA VAL A 94 -0.74 24.05 6.78
C VAL A 94 -1.24 25.02 7.83
N GLU A 95 -1.88 24.51 8.87
CA GLU A 95 -2.40 25.28 10.01
C GLU A 95 -1.92 24.70 11.35
N GLU A 96 -1.79 25.56 12.37
CA GLU A 96 -1.48 25.13 13.73
C GLU A 96 -2.78 24.81 14.48
N LEU A 97 -2.95 23.57 14.95
CA LEU A 97 -4.15 23.12 15.68
C LEU A 97 -4.09 23.39 17.19
N THR A 98 -2.90 23.54 17.77
CA THR A 98 -2.72 23.83 19.20
C THR A 98 -2.01 25.16 19.46
N PRO A 99 -2.49 26.30 18.92
CA PRO A 99 -1.90 27.61 19.20
C PRO A 99 -2.06 28.01 20.68
N MET A 100 -1.19 28.89 21.17
CA MET A 100 -1.33 29.42 22.53
C MET A 100 -2.57 30.31 22.66
N VAL A 101 -3.39 30.04 23.67
CA VAL A 101 -4.57 30.86 24.01
C VAL A 101 -4.19 31.91 25.06
N ASP A 102 -4.61 33.16 24.84
CA ASP A 102 -4.34 34.28 25.74
C ASP A 102 -4.87 34.01 27.17
N GLY A 103 -3.97 34.07 28.15
CA GLY A 103 -4.29 33.83 29.56
C GLY A 103 -4.22 32.36 30.01
N VAL A 104 -4.00 31.42 29.08
CA VAL A 104 -3.80 29.99 29.38
C VAL A 104 -2.31 29.71 29.63
N PRO A 105 -1.93 28.83 30.59
CA PRO A 105 -0.55 28.44 30.79
C PRO A 105 0.08 27.79 29.55
N SER A 106 1.32 28.19 29.22
CA SER A 106 2.10 27.56 28.15
C SER A 106 2.34 26.08 28.43
N GLY A 107 2.17 25.24 27.42
CA GLY A 107 2.38 23.80 27.48
C GLY A 107 2.70 23.22 26.09
N ASN A 108 3.54 22.19 26.04
CA ASN A 108 3.91 21.53 24.79
C ASN A 108 2.81 20.56 24.32
N THR A 109 2.76 20.29 23.01
CA THR A 109 1.92 19.22 22.43
C THR A 109 2.80 18.26 21.62
N VAL A 110 2.57 16.94 21.76
CA VAL A 110 3.34 15.87 21.12
C VAL A 110 2.41 14.73 20.65
N TRP A 111 2.94 13.85 19.81
CA TRP A 111 2.26 12.66 19.28
C TRP A 111 0.85 12.91 18.69
N PRO A 112 0.70 13.82 17.72
CA PRO A 112 -0.59 14.00 17.06
C PRO A 112 -0.91 12.81 16.15
N VAL A 113 -2.10 12.24 16.36
CA VAL A 113 -2.64 11.14 15.56
C VAL A 113 -3.96 11.60 14.93
N ILE A 114 -3.97 11.69 13.60
CA ILE A 114 -5.21 11.88 12.82
C ILE A 114 -5.95 10.55 12.68
N SER A 115 -7.28 10.58 12.78
CA SER A 115 -8.12 9.41 12.54
C SER A 115 -8.15 9.03 11.06
N GLY A 116 -8.46 7.75 10.78
CA GLY A 116 -8.48 7.21 9.43
C GLY A 116 -9.48 7.90 8.51
N ASP A 117 -10.65 8.27 9.01
CA ASP A 117 -11.64 9.10 8.31
C ASP A 117 -11.18 10.54 8.03
N GLY A 118 -10.03 10.96 8.55
CA GLY A 118 -9.51 12.32 8.43
C GLY A 118 -10.30 13.36 9.21
N CYS A 119 -11.24 12.96 10.09
CA CYS A 119 -12.16 13.88 10.76
C CYS A 119 -11.69 14.36 12.14
N THR A 120 -10.78 13.67 12.82
CA THR A 120 -10.38 14.05 14.19
C THR A 120 -8.87 13.94 14.41
N VAL A 121 -8.33 14.79 15.28
CA VAL A 121 -6.93 14.74 15.71
C VAL A 121 -6.88 14.55 17.22
N THR A 122 -6.15 13.53 17.66
CA THR A 122 -5.87 13.24 19.06
C THR A 122 -4.42 13.59 19.38
N VAL A 123 -4.17 14.22 20.53
CA VAL A 123 -2.83 14.70 20.94
C VAL A 123 -2.56 14.39 22.40
N ILE A 124 -1.27 14.34 22.77
CA ILE A 124 -0.82 14.43 24.17
C ILE A 124 -0.32 15.85 24.40
N THR A 125 -0.91 16.58 25.35
CA THR A 125 -0.60 18.01 25.58
C THR A 125 -0.51 18.38 27.06
N GLU A 126 0.29 19.41 27.35
CA GLU A 126 0.32 20.09 28.65
C GLU A 126 -0.69 21.27 28.73
N LEU A 127 -1.30 21.65 27.59
CA LEU A 127 -2.26 22.75 27.50
C LEU A 127 -3.61 22.35 28.14
N PRO A 128 -4.14 23.12 29.11
CA PRO A 128 -5.46 22.87 29.66
C PRO A 128 -6.53 23.49 28.76
N TYR A 129 -7.25 22.65 28.01
CA TYR A 129 -8.42 23.08 27.24
C TYR A 129 -9.73 23.04 28.04
N ASP A 130 -9.77 22.41 29.22
CA ASP A 130 -10.92 22.46 30.12
C ASP A 130 -10.84 23.58 31.19
N LEU A 131 -11.98 23.85 31.83
CA LEU A 131 -12.15 24.88 32.86
C LEU A 131 -12.06 24.35 34.30
N PHE A 132 -11.72 23.07 34.50
CA PHE A 132 -11.90 22.35 35.78
C PHE A 132 -10.62 21.70 36.34
N ARG A 133 -9.44 22.02 35.80
CA ARG A 133 -8.13 21.69 36.40
C ARG A 133 -8.05 22.14 37.87
N ASP A 134 -7.81 21.21 38.80
CA ASP A 134 -7.84 21.49 40.25
C ASP A 134 -6.46 21.61 40.93
N ASP A 135 -5.36 21.20 40.30
CA ASP A 135 -4.00 21.47 40.80
C ASP A 135 -2.99 22.01 39.76
N ASN A 136 -1.82 22.43 40.26
CA ASN A 136 -0.73 23.05 39.51
C ASN A 136 0.64 22.39 39.77
N GLU A 137 0.67 21.14 40.27
CA GLU A 137 1.90 20.50 40.76
C GLU A 137 2.18 19.13 40.10
N GLY A 138 2.92 19.10 38.99
CA GLY A 138 3.42 17.83 38.43
C GLY A 138 3.41 17.76 36.91
N SER A 139 3.64 16.56 36.38
CA SER A 139 3.70 16.29 34.94
C SER A 139 2.33 16.46 34.28
N ARG A 140 2.15 17.56 33.55
CA ARG A 140 0.87 18.09 33.07
C ARG A 140 0.22 17.36 31.87
N TRP A 141 0.62 16.14 31.57
CA TRP A 141 0.30 15.51 30.29
C TRP A 141 -1.06 14.80 30.33
N ASP A 142 -1.92 15.23 29.42
CA ASP A 142 -3.25 14.67 29.19
C ASP A 142 -3.51 14.43 27.71
N VAL A 143 -4.48 13.56 27.42
CA VAL A 143 -4.90 13.22 26.07
C VAL A 143 -6.16 14.02 25.75
N TYR A 144 -6.12 14.76 24.64
CA TYR A 144 -7.26 15.52 24.12
C TYR A 144 -7.51 15.15 22.65
N ARG A 145 -8.76 15.28 22.21
CA ARG A 145 -9.20 15.09 20.81
C ARG A 145 -10.02 16.29 20.35
N THR A 146 -9.85 16.71 19.11
CA THR A 146 -10.73 17.68 18.45
C THR A 146 -11.36 17.09 17.20
N VAL A 147 -12.57 17.56 16.84
CA VAL A 147 -13.23 17.27 15.57
C VAL A 147 -12.94 18.40 14.61
N LEU A 148 -12.46 18.07 13.41
CA LEU A 148 -11.98 19.04 12.43
C LEU A 148 -13.14 19.72 11.69
N PRO A 149 -12.99 21.00 11.27
CA PRO A 149 -14.08 21.78 10.69
C PRO A 149 -14.70 21.22 9.41
N HIS A 150 -13.96 20.45 8.60
CA HIS A 150 -14.50 19.81 7.39
C HIS A 150 -15.38 18.59 7.67
N CYS A 151 -15.45 18.12 8.92
CA CYS A 151 -16.38 17.08 9.38
C CYS A 151 -17.39 17.64 10.40
N ASP A 152 -17.88 18.86 10.17
CA ASP A 152 -18.83 19.60 11.01
C ASP A 152 -18.38 19.80 12.49
N GLY A 153 -17.07 19.72 12.75
CA GLY A 153 -16.48 20.07 14.03
C GLY A 153 -16.44 21.58 14.28
N ASP A 154 -16.57 21.99 15.54
CA ASP A 154 -16.39 23.38 15.99
C ASP A 154 -14.92 23.74 16.28
N GLY A 155 -14.03 22.74 16.32
CA GLY A 155 -12.62 22.90 16.69
C GLY A 155 -12.37 22.92 18.20
N ASP A 156 -13.39 22.67 19.03
CA ASP A 156 -13.19 22.52 20.48
C ASP A 156 -12.45 21.21 20.80
N TRP A 157 -11.83 21.14 21.98
CA TRP A 157 -11.03 20.00 22.44
C TRP A 157 -11.74 19.23 23.57
N GLU A 158 -12.05 17.95 23.34
CA GLU A 158 -12.57 17.01 24.33
C GLU A 158 -11.42 16.37 25.13
N LEU A 159 -11.51 16.37 26.47
CA LEU A 159 -10.60 15.61 27.35
C LEU A 159 -10.88 14.10 27.23
N VAL A 160 -9.91 13.36 26.71
CA VAL A 160 -9.95 11.90 26.57
C VAL A 160 -9.47 11.21 27.85
N SER A 161 -8.38 11.70 28.47
CA SER A 161 -7.77 11.12 29.69
C SER A 161 -8.53 11.39 31.00
N ALA A 162 -9.82 11.74 30.90
CA ALA A 162 -10.67 12.10 32.02
C ALA A 162 -10.83 10.97 33.06
N LYS A 163 -10.69 11.32 34.34
CA LYS A 163 -10.92 10.43 35.49
C LYS A 163 -12.05 10.95 36.37
N GLY A 164 -12.66 10.05 37.14
CA GLY A 164 -13.80 10.38 38.02
C GLY A 164 -15.15 10.25 37.33
N ALA A 165 -16.20 10.76 37.98
CA ALA A 165 -17.56 10.75 37.44
C ALA A 165 -18.38 11.96 37.94
N GLY A 166 -19.20 12.52 37.06
CA GLY A 166 -20.08 13.65 37.40
C GLY A 166 -19.29 14.96 37.58
N PHE A 167 -19.51 15.66 38.69
CA PHE A 167 -18.85 16.96 38.96
C PHE A 167 -17.43 16.82 39.54
N GLU A 168 -16.96 15.59 39.78
CA GLU A 168 -15.59 15.27 40.19
C GLU A 168 -14.77 14.71 38.99
N THR A 169 -15.19 15.02 37.75
CA THR A 169 -14.45 14.59 36.55
C THR A 169 -13.32 15.57 36.28
N ALA A 170 -12.08 15.09 36.23
CA ALA A 170 -10.87 15.91 36.10
C ALA A 170 -9.82 15.26 35.18
N ALA A 171 -8.79 16.04 34.85
CA ALA A 171 -7.56 15.59 34.22
C ALA A 171 -6.89 14.42 34.98
N GLY A 172 -6.13 13.61 34.25
CA GLY A 172 -5.43 12.45 34.82
C GLY A 172 -4.04 12.78 35.37
N ASP A 173 -3.38 13.80 34.79
CA ASP A 173 -2.01 14.29 35.05
C ASP A 173 -0.95 13.16 35.20
N ASP A 174 -1.19 12.02 34.53
CA ASP A 174 -0.33 10.83 34.58
C ASP A 174 -0.16 10.13 33.22
N THR A 175 -0.53 10.77 32.11
CA THR A 175 -0.17 10.31 30.76
C THR A 175 1.35 10.29 30.61
N ASP A 176 1.88 9.25 29.95
CA ASP A 176 3.29 9.12 29.65
C ASP A 176 3.60 9.63 28.22
N PRO A 177 4.17 10.84 28.05
CA PRO A 177 4.43 11.43 26.74
C PRO A 177 5.60 10.77 26.00
N ARG A 178 6.21 9.70 26.54
CA ARG A 178 7.26 8.94 25.84
C ARG A 178 6.71 8.02 24.75
N TYR A 179 5.41 7.76 24.74
CA TYR A 179 4.75 6.82 23.84
C TYR A 179 3.57 7.48 23.14
N PRO A 180 3.33 7.20 21.84
CA PRO A 180 2.18 7.72 21.13
C PRO A 180 0.86 7.15 21.65
N VAL A 181 -0.24 7.83 21.32
CA VAL A 181 -1.59 7.28 21.41
C VAL A 181 -1.88 6.37 20.22
N ALA A 182 -2.82 5.44 20.38
CA ALA A 182 -3.41 4.67 19.29
C ALA A 182 -4.89 5.03 19.16
N VAL A 183 -5.36 5.21 17.93
CA VAL A 183 -6.68 5.77 17.61
C VAL A 183 -7.33 4.90 16.53
N SER A 184 -8.61 4.55 16.69
CA SER A 184 -9.41 3.86 15.66
C SER A 184 -9.65 4.74 14.43
N ALA A 185 -10.05 4.15 13.29
CA ALA A 185 -10.27 4.90 12.06
C ALA A 185 -11.35 6.00 12.16
N GLU A 186 -12.39 5.82 12.99
CA GLU A 186 -13.43 6.84 13.27
C GLU A 186 -13.03 7.83 14.41
N GLY A 187 -11.85 7.64 15.01
CA GLY A 187 -11.45 8.34 16.24
C GLY A 187 -12.30 8.03 17.50
N SER A 188 -13.24 7.09 17.44
CA SER A 188 -14.17 6.76 18.52
C SER A 188 -13.54 5.95 19.68
N VAL A 189 -12.42 5.26 19.44
CA VAL A 189 -11.66 4.51 20.45
C VAL A 189 -10.22 5.02 20.48
N VAL A 190 -9.73 5.34 21.69
CA VAL A 190 -8.36 5.84 21.92
C VAL A 190 -7.70 4.98 22.99
N ALA A 191 -6.44 4.59 22.79
CA ALA A 191 -5.61 3.96 23.81
C ALA A 191 -4.33 4.76 24.04
N TYR A 192 -3.94 4.94 25.29
CA TYR A 192 -2.78 5.76 25.66
C TYR A 192 -2.01 5.18 26.85
N THR A 193 -0.72 5.51 26.93
CA THR A 193 0.14 5.05 28.03
C THR A 193 0.02 6.00 29.22
N THR A 194 -0.14 5.45 30.43
CA THR A 194 -0.26 6.16 31.71
C THR A 194 0.67 5.53 32.75
N ARG A 195 0.84 6.15 33.92
CA ARG A 195 1.58 5.58 35.05
C ARG A 195 0.78 4.45 35.71
N PHE A 196 1.46 3.38 36.09
CA PHE A 196 0.84 2.27 36.81
C PHE A 196 0.54 2.66 38.27
N GLY A 197 -0.74 2.61 38.65
CA GLY A 197 -1.21 2.98 39.98
C GLY A 197 -0.55 2.17 41.12
N GLY A 198 0.06 2.88 42.08
CA GLY A 198 0.63 2.27 43.30
C GLY A 198 1.99 1.58 43.13
N ALA A 199 2.62 1.67 41.96
CA ALA A 199 4.01 1.25 41.74
C ALA A 199 5.00 2.43 41.84
N ASP A 200 6.30 2.16 41.64
CA ASP A 200 7.28 3.20 41.35
C ASP A 200 6.89 3.96 40.07
N ALA A 201 7.17 5.27 40.01
CA ALA A 201 6.72 6.17 38.95
C ALA A 201 7.19 5.84 37.52
N ASP A 202 8.13 4.90 37.36
CA ASP A 202 8.70 4.47 36.09
C ASP A 202 7.92 3.31 35.42
N VAL A 203 6.97 2.67 36.11
CA VAL A 203 6.18 1.55 35.58
C VAL A 203 4.94 2.08 34.85
N ALA A 204 4.77 1.69 33.59
CA ALA A 204 3.65 2.09 32.74
C ALA A 204 2.46 1.11 32.78
N SER A 205 1.28 1.65 32.44
CA SER A 205 0.06 0.94 32.09
C SER A 205 -0.51 1.52 30.79
N VAL A 206 -1.45 0.83 30.14
CA VAL A 206 -2.21 1.39 29.01
C VAL A 206 -3.69 1.41 29.37
N GLU A 207 -4.31 2.58 29.24
CA GLU A 207 -5.76 2.77 29.34
C GLU A 207 -6.37 2.82 27.93
N LEU A 208 -7.58 2.31 27.80
CA LEU A 208 -8.41 2.41 26.61
C LEU A 208 -9.70 3.16 26.95
N VAL A 209 -10.02 4.15 26.13
CA VAL A 209 -11.19 5.02 26.22
C VAL A 209 -12.08 4.79 25.00
N ASP A 210 -13.36 4.51 25.26
CA ASP A 210 -14.42 4.42 24.26
C ASP A 210 -15.27 5.70 24.32
N LEU A 211 -15.05 6.61 23.37
CA LEU A 211 -15.67 7.94 23.35
C LEU A 211 -17.17 7.88 23.02
N SER A 212 -17.67 6.76 22.47
CA SER A 212 -19.11 6.54 22.29
C SER A 212 -19.85 6.42 23.63
N VAL A 213 -19.13 6.06 24.70
CA VAL A 213 -19.66 5.98 26.07
C VAL A 213 -19.49 7.34 26.75
N PRO A 214 -20.57 7.99 27.23
CA PRO A 214 -20.48 9.33 27.82
C PRO A 214 -19.55 9.42 29.05
N LEU A 215 -18.97 10.60 29.28
CA LEU A 215 -18.14 10.89 30.45
C LEU A 215 -18.83 10.48 31.77
N GLY A 216 -18.07 9.83 32.64
CA GLY A 216 -18.55 9.30 33.94
C GLY A 216 -19.43 8.04 33.87
N GLN A 217 -19.74 7.49 32.68
CA GLN A 217 -20.42 6.21 32.55
C GLN A 217 -19.46 5.03 32.70
N ALA A 218 -19.93 3.96 33.33
CA ALA A 218 -19.15 2.74 33.50
C ALA A 218 -18.84 2.09 32.13
N GLY A 219 -17.56 1.80 31.89
CA GLY A 219 -17.09 1.19 30.65
C GLY A 219 -16.48 2.15 29.63
N ARG A 220 -16.54 3.49 29.85
CA ARG A 220 -15.81 4.46 29.02
C ARG A 220 -14.31 4.20 29.05
N THR A 221 -13.72 4.20 30.25
CA THR A 221 -12.27 4.02 30.45
C THR A 221 -11.97 2.68 31.12
N ARG A 222 -10.97 1.94 30.62
CA ARG A 222 -10.49 0.68 31.20
C ARG A 222 -9.04 0.37 30.81
N ALA A 223 -8.25 -0.13 31.75
CA ALA A 223 -6.93 -0.69 31.47
C ALA A 223 -7.02 -1.82 30.43
N VAL A 224 -6.01 -1.94 29.57
CA VAL A 224 -5.97 -3.03 28.58
C VAL A 224 -5.95 -4.40 29.26
N ALA A 225 -6.66 -5.36 28.67
CA ALA A 225 -6.66 -6.72 29.19
C ALA A 225 -5.23 -7.29 29.17
N GLY A 226 -4.87 -8.05 30.20
CA GLY A 226 -3.51 -8.55 30.38
C GLY A 226 -2.63 -7.65 31.25
N THR A 227 -3.14 -6.53 31.76
CA THR A 227 -2.46 -5.69 32.76
C THR A 227 -2.55 -6.33 34.16
N PRO A 228 -1.43 -6.51 34.90
CA PRO A 228 -1.44 -6.97 36.29
C PRO A 228 -2.21 -6.02 37.21
N ILE A 229 -2.91 -6.55 38.22
CA ILE A 229 -3.71 -5.73 39.16
C ILE A 229 -2.96 -5.30 40.43
N THR A 230 -1.71 -5.73 40.60
CA THR A 230 -0.87 -5.39 41.76
C THR A 230 0.48 -4.86 41.29
N PRO A 231 1.08 -3.88 41.99
CA PRO A 231 2.44 -3.42 41.74
C PRO A 231 3.47 -4.57 41.73
N PRO A 232 4.58 -4.45 40.99
CA PRO A 232 5.61 -5.48 40.95
C PRO A 232 6.32 -5.63 42.30
N THR A 233 6.23 -6.81 42.90
CA THR A 233 6.94 -7.18 44.14
C THR A 233 8.10 -8.15 43.89
N GLY A 234 8.48 -8.34 42.62
CA GLY A 234 9.52 -9.28 42.20
C GLY A 234 10.95 -8.75 42.39
N THR A 235 11.94 -9.53 41.98
CA THR A 235 13.36 -9.13 41.99
C THR A 235 13.82 -8.47 40.69
N PHE A 236 12.96 -8.39 39.67
CA PHE A 236 13.26 -7.74 38.39
C PHE A 236 12.73 -6.30 38.37
N ARG A 237 13.19 -5.52 37.39
CA ARG A 237 12.67 -4.19 37.04
C ARG A 237 11.71 -4.31 35.87
N TYR A 238 10.80 -3.35 35.75
CA TYR A 238 9.74 -3.35 34.76
C TYR A 238 9.58 -1.94 34.19
N HIS A 239 9.41 -1.84 32.87
CA HIS A 239 8.90 -0.67 32.17
C HIS A 239 7.36 -0.67 32.13
N GLY A 240 6.72 -1.84 32.24
CA GLY A 240 5.27 -1.96 32.32
C GLY A 240 4.58 -2.30 31.00
N VAL A 241 3.29 -1.97 30.92
CA VAL A 241 2.47 -2.09 29.69
C VAL A 241 2.47 -0.74 28.98
N ARG A 242 2.79 -0.71 27.69
CA ARG A 242 3.10 0.51 26.92
C ARG A 242 3.01 0.29 25.41
N GLU A 243 3.24 1.33 24.63
CA GLU A 243 3.27 1.29 23.15
C GLU A 243 1.99 0.66 22.56
N PRO A 244 0.79 1.24 22.81
CA PRO A 244 -0.43 0.77 22.19
C PRO A 244 -0.39 0.94 20.67
N ALA A 245 -0.97 -0.01 19.95
CA ALA A 245 -1.36 0.09 18.55
C ALA A 245 -2.74 -0.56 18.36
N MET A 246 -3.48 -0.20 17.32
CA MET A 246 -4.91 -0.53 17.19
C MET A 246 -5.29 -0.85 15.75
N SER A 247 -6.28 -1.72 15.54
CA SER A 247 -6.94 -1.92 14.23
C SER A 247 -7.92 -0.78 13.92
N SER A 248 -8.33 -0.63 12.66
CA SER A 248 -9.19 0.46 12.20
C SER A 248 -10.56 0.47 12.89
N ASP A 249 -11.15 -0.71 13.13
CA ASP A 249 -12.40 -0.89 13.88
C ASP A 249 -12.24 -0.75 15.41
N GLY A 250 -11.01 -0.52 15.88
CA GLY A 250 -10.65 -0.48 17.28
C GLY A 250 -10.69 -1.84 17.99
N ARG A 251 -11.06 -2.95 17.34
CA ARG A 251 -11.29 -4.25 18.00
C ARG A 251 -10.03 -4.86 18.59
N PHE A 252 -8.95 -4.86 17.83
CA PHE A 252 -7.67 -5.43 18.23
C PHE A 252 -6.77 -4.32 18.77
N VAL A 253 -6.17 -4.56 19.94
CA VAL A 253 -5.21 -3.66 20.57
C VAL A 253 -3.92 -4.42 20.81
N ALA A 254 -2.85 -4.04 20.10
CA ALA A 254 -1.51 -4.54 20.34
C ALA A 254 -0.81 -3.68 21.39
N PHE A 255 0.07 -4.27 22.20
CA PHE A 255 0.87 -3.55 23.19
C PHE A 255 2.15 -4.30 23.57
N THR A 256 3.15 -3.55 24.00
CA THR A 256 4.37 -4.07 24.62
C THR A 256 4.15 -4.24 26.12
N SER A 257 4.50 -5.40 26.68
CA SER A 257 4.35 -5.72 28.10
C SER A 257 5.49 -6.59 28.62
N ASP A 258 5.98 -6.25 29.81
CA ASP A 258 6.95 -7.05 30.57
C ASP A 258 6.27 -8.04 31.52
N ALA A 259 4.94 -8.14 31.46
CA ALA A 259 4.13 -9.09 32.21
C ALA A 259 3.75 -10.31 31.33
N SER A 260 3.37 -11.40 31.98
CA SER A 260 2.75 -12.57 31.35
C SER A 260 1.28 -12.27 31.01
N SER A 261 1.04 -11.29 30.14
CA SER A 261 -0.27 -10.69 29.89
C SER A 261 -1.32 -11.63 29.27
N ALA A 262 -0.92 -12.78 28.71
CA ALA A 262 -1.83 -13.79 28.18
C ALA A 262 -2.39 -14.76 29.26
N LEU A 263 -2.03 -14.60 30.53
CA LEU A 263 -2.59 -15.40 31.62
C LEU A 263 -3.95 -14.84 32.08
N ALA A 264 -4.85 -15.75 32.47
CA ALA A 264 -6.16 -15.41 33.04
C ALA A 264 -6.09 -14.49 34.28
N VAL A 265 -4.98 -14.58 35.02
CA VAL A 265 -4.56 -13.64 36.05
C VAL A 265 -3.14 -13.20 35.67
N PRO A 266 -2.97 -12.01 35.07
CA PRO A 266 -1.65 -11.54 34.62
C PRO A 266 -0.69 -11.35 35.80
N GLU A 267 0.54 -11.80 35.62
CA GLU A 267 1.63 -11.66 36.59
C GLU A 267 2.85 -10.99 35.95
N TRP A 268 3.67 -10.33 36.77
CA TRP A 268 4.89 -9.68 36.31
C TRP A 268 5.93 -10.71 35.84
N GLY A 269 6.54 -10.46 34.68
CA GLY A 269 7.43 -11.41 34.02
C GLY A 269 8.81 -11.52 34.64
N THR A 270 9.69 -12.25 33.95
CA THR A 270 11.08 -12.50 34.36
C THR A 270 12.05 -12.05 33.28
N GLY A 271 13.31 -11.84 33.65
CA GLY A 271 14.39 -11.41 32.74
C GLY A 271 15.62 -12.30 32.81
N PRO A 272 16.70 -11.95 32.08
CA PRO A 272 17.92 -12.75 31.99
C PRO A 272 18.66 -12.92 33.32
N GLN A 273 18.51 -11.97 34.26
CA GLN A 273 19.12 -12.02 35.59
C GLN A 273 18.31 -11.21 36.63
N PRO A 274 18.21 -11.66 37.89
CA PRO A 274 17.61 -10.88 38.96
C PRO A 274 18.26 -9.50 39.12
N GLY A 275 17.46 -8.47 39.41
CA GLY A 275 17.87 -7.07 39.49
C GLY A 275 17.96 -6.34 38.14
N GLY A 276 17.97 -7.06 37.02
CA GLY A 276 17.81 -6.53 35.68
C GLY A 276 16.33 -6.33 35.29
N TYR A 277 16.08 -5.80 34.10
CA TYR A 277 14.73 -5.72 33.53
C TYR A 277 14.20 -7.11 33.15
N ALA A 278 12.88 -7.29 33.26
CA ALA A 278 12.17 -8.43 32.68
C ALA A 278 12.09 -8.31 31.15
N TYR A 279 11.89 -9.44 30.46
CA TYR A 279 11.79 -9.45 29.00
C TYR A 279 10.50 -8.78 28.52
N SER A 280 10.64 -7.79 27.64
CA SER A 280 9.49 -7.18 26.96
C SER A 280 8.95 -8.10 25.87
N ASN A 281 7.64 -8.22 25.80
CA ASN A 281 6.94 -9.04 24.83
C ASN A 281 5.75 -8.30 24.22
N VAL A 282 5.40 -8.66 22.99
CA VAL A 282 4.22 -8.08 22.32
C VAL A 282 3.03 -9.01 22.50
N TYR A 283 1.90 -8.40 22.83
CA TYR A 283 0.60 -9.05 22.98
C TYR A 283 -0.43 -8.35 22.10
N VAL A 284 -1.50 -9.07 21.76
CA VAL A 284 -2.72 -8.51 21.16
C VAL A 284 -3.91 -8.91 22.03
N TRP A 285 -4.77 -7.94 22.31
CA TRP A 285 -6.07 -8.11 22.91
C TRP A 285 -7.16 -8.02 21.84
N ASP A 286 -7.99 -9.06 21.72
CA ASP A 286 -9.28 -9.01 21.02
C ASP A 286 -10.36 -8.51 22.00
N ARG A 287 -10.86 -7.28 21.78
CA ARG A 287 -11.90 -6.66 22.65
C ARG A 287 -13.26 -7.35 22.58
N GLU A 288 -13.55 -8.10 21.51
CA GLU A 288 -14.81 -8.84 21.36
C GLU A 288 -14.75 -10.22 22.02
N ASN A 289 -13.56 -10.79 22.19
CA ASN A 289 -13.41 -12.06 22.90
C ASN A 289 -13.63 -11.87 24.42
N VAL A 290 -14.78 -12.32 24.90
CA VAL A 290 -15.17 -12.25 26.32
C VAL A 290 -14.46 -13.26 27.23
N ASP A 291 -13.80 -14.28 26.68
CA ASP A 291 -13.03 -15.25 27.46
C ASP A 291 -11.65 -14.70 27.82
N ARG A 292 -11.47 -14.35 29.10
CA ARG A 292 -10.21 -13.82 29.64
C ARG A 292 -9.00 -14.74 29.44
N ASN A 293 -9.20 -16.05 29.25
CA ASN A 293 -8.10 -16.99 29.01
C ASN A 293 -7.55 -16.94 27.58
N THR A 294 -8.32 -16.39 26.63
CA THR A 294 -7.98 -16.40 25.18
C THR A 294 -8.08 -15.03 24.52
N SER A 295 -8.69 -14.04 25.20
CA SER A 295 -8.81 -12.65 24.74
C SER A 295 -7.48 -11.95 24.51
N VAL A 296 -6.44 -12.30 25.28
CA VAL A 296 -5.08 -11.75 25.14
C VAL A 296 -4.14 -12.83 24.67
N ARG A 297 -3.42 -12.56 23.58
CA ARG A 297 -2.50 -13.50 22.95
C ARG A 297 -1.11 -12.89 22.84
N ARG A 298 -0.09 -13.59 23.35
CA ARG A 298 1.32 -13.25 23.06
C ARG A 298 1.61 -13.52 21.58
N VAL A 299 2.15 -12.54 20.86
CA VAL A 299 2.52 -12.71 19.44
C VAL A 299 4.02 -12.97 19.26
N SER A 300 4.86 -12.45 20.15
CA SER A 300 6.31 -12.68 20.15
C SER A 300 6.70 -14.02 20.79
N VAL A 301 6.19 -15.14 20.27
CA VAL A 301 6.42 -16.49 20.82
C VAL A 301 7.59 -17.19 20.10
N PRO A 302 8.74 -17.41 20.76
CA PRO A 302 9.90 -18.05 20.13
C PRO A 302 9.83 -19.58 20.11
N ALA A 303 10.64 -20.18 19.25
CA ALA A 303 10.96 -21.60 19.31
C ALA A 303 11.93 -21.88 20.47
N GLY A 304 11.38 -22.08 21.68
CA GLY A 304 12.15 -22.38 22.90
C GLY A 304 12.02 -21.28 23.96
N PRO A 305 13.01 -21.10 24.85
CA PRO A 305 13.00 -20.02 25.83
C PRO A 305 13.19 -18.64 25.18
N ASP A 306 12.77 -17.61 25.90
CA ASP A 306 12.91 -16.21 25.50
C ASP A 306 14.39 -15.83 25.39
N SER A 307 14.75 -15.20 24.27
CA SER A 307 16.14 -14.90 23.90
C SER A 307 16.41 -13.43 23.60
N GLY A 308 15.41 -12.56 23.74
CA GLY A 308 15.51 -11.12 23.50
C GLY A 308 14.15 -10.42 23.64
N ASP A 309 14.19 -9.10 23.79
CA ASP A 309 13.02 -8.24 23.92
C ASP A 309 12.31 -8.04 22.58
N SER A 310 10.98 -7.92 22.65
CA SER A 310 10.08 -7.59 21.54
C SER A 310 9.18 -6.41 21.90
N TYR A 311 9.04 -5.45 21.00
CA TYR A 311 8.45 -4.13 21.25
C TYR A 311 8.02 -3.43 19.94
N SER A 312 7.46 -2.21 20.03
CA SER A 312 6.98 -1.39 18.90
C SER A 312 6.12 -2.18 17.91
N ALA A 313 4.93 -2.57 18.36
CA ALA A 313 3.96 -3.28 17.55
C ALA A 313 3.18 -2.33 16.62
N ALA A 314 2.78 -2.84 15.46
CA ALA A 314 1.80 -2.23 14.57
C ALA A 314 0.80 -3.30 14.11
N LEU A 315 -0.47 -2.92 13.98
CA LEU A 315 -1.54 -3.74 13.45
C LEU A 315 -1.86 -3.32 12.01
N SER A 316 -2.28 -4.26 11.17
CA SER A 316 -3.01 -3.92 9.95
C SER A 316 -4.39 -3.38 10.32
N GLY A 317 -4.96 -2.53 9.46
CA GLY A 317 -6.25 -1.90 9.72
C GLY A 317 -7.42 -2.89 9.87
N ASP A 318 -7.39 -4.00 9.14
CA ASP A 318 -8.32 -5.14 9.26
C ASP A 318 -8.07 -6.01 10.52
N GLY A 319 -7.02 -5.72 11.30
CA GLY A 319 -6.61 -6.50 12.46
C GLY A 319 -6.03 -7.90 12.14
N SER A 320 -5.89 -8.28 10.86
CA SER A 320 -5.48 -9.63 10.47
C SER A 320 -3.99 -9.92 10.70
N THR A 321 -3.14 -8.90 10.79
CA THR A 321 -1.68 -9.04 10.82
C THR A 321 -1.05 -8.08 11.85
N VAL A 322 -0.02 -8.57 12.55
CA VAL A 322 0.82 -7.75 13.44
C VAL A 322 2.25 -7.71 12.90
N ALA A 323 2.82 -6.50 12.81
CA ALA A 323 4.25 -6.29 12.71
C ALA A 323 4.82 -5.92 14.10
N PHE A 324 6.05 -6.35 14.40
CA PHE A 324 6.73 -5.95 15.64
C PHE A 324 8.25 -6.02 15.49
N VAL A 325 8.96 -5.24 16.32
CA VAL A 325 10.41 -5.32 16.43
C VAL A 325 10.78 -6.39 17.45
N SER A 326 11.82 -7.19 17.19
CA SER A 326 12.40 -8.06 18.19
C SER A 326 13.92 -8.23 18.04
N THR A 327 14.57 -8.49 19.15
CA THR A 327 15.99 -8.86 19.25
C THR A 327 16.18 -10.38 19.41
N ALA A 328 15.10 -11.14 19.57
CA ALA A 328 15.14 -12.59 19.78
C ALA A 328 15.63 -13.35 18.53
N THR A 329 16.57 -14.27 18.73
CA THR A 329 17.26 -14.98 17.64
C THR A 329 16.56 -16.26 17.18
N ASN A 330 15.45 -16.63 17.82
CA ASN A 330 14.74 -17.90 17.66
C ASN A 330 13.22 -17.76 17.35
N LEU A 331 12.75 -16.59 16.88
CA LEU A 331 11.35 -16.40 16.47
C LEU A 331 11.01 -17.10 15.14
N VAL A 332 11.96 -17.20 14.22
CA VAL A 332 11.76 -17.78 12.87
C VAL A 332 12.74 -18.94 12.69
N PRO A 333 12.29 -20.21 12.68
CA PRO A 333 13.16 -21.36 12.53
C PRO A 333 14.00 -21.31 11.25
N GLY A 334 15.31 -21.53 11.38
CA GLY A 334 16.25 -21.55 10.27
C GLY A 334 16.67 -20.17 9.73
N ALA A 335 16.09 -19.06 10.21
CA ALA A 335 16.48 -17.72 9.78
C ALA A 335 17.97 -17.44 10.06
N THR A 336 18.65 -16.84 9.09
CA THR A 336 20.05 -16.39 9.25
C THR A 336 20.05 -14.94 9.67
N LEU A 337 20.35 -14.68 10.94
CA LEU A 337 20.37 -13.35 11.55
C LEU A 337 21.80 -12.89 11.87
N PRO A 338 22.05 -11.57 12.03
CA PRO A 338 23.35 -11.08 12.49
C PRO A 338 23.76 -11.69 13.84
N ALA A 339 25.06 -11.92 14.01
CA ALA A 339 25.59 -12.48 15.24
C ALA A 339 25.37 -11.53 16.43
N CYS A 340 24.69 -12.02 17.48
CA CYS A 340 24.45 -11.26 18.70
C CYS A 340 25.73 -11.16 19.54
N ASN A 341 26.44 -10.02 19.47
CA ASN A 341 27.68 -9.79 20.23
C ASN A 341 28.05 -8.29 20.32
N PRO A 342 28.01 -7.65 21.50
CA PRO A 342 27.37 -8.11 22.75
C PRO A 342 25.84 -7.97 22.70
N ASN A 343 25.32 -7.17 21.78
CA ASN A 343 23.89 -6.88 21.60
C ASN A 343 23.39 -7.57 20.33
N CYS A 344 22.13 -7.99 20.33
CA CYS A 344 21.48 -8.53 19.13
C CYS A 344 20.98 -7.38 18.25
N VAL A 345 21.01 -7.55 16.92
CA VAL A 345 20.51 -6.55 15.98
C VAL A 345 18.98 -6.67 15.90
N PRO A 346 18.19 -5.61 16.22
CA PRO A 346 16.73 -5.66 16.10
C PRO A 346 16.30 -5.95 14.66
N GLN A 347 15.28 -6.79 14.51
CA GLN A 347 14.65 -7.14 13.24
C GLN A 347 13.14 -6.90 13.34
N VAL A 348 12.49 -6.69 12.20
CA VAL A 348 11.02 -6.61 12.10
C VAL A 348 10.47 -7.98 11.72
N TYR A 349 9.45 -8.42 12.45
CA TYR A 349 8.74 -9.67 12.26
C TYR A 349 7.27 -9.42 11.94
N LEU A 350 6.63 -10.38 11.27
CA LEU A 350 5.22 -10.37 10.90
C LEU A 350 4.53 -11.63 11.43
N LEU A 351 3.30 -11.50 11.94
CA LEU A 351 2.44 -12.61 12.32
C LEU A 351 1.00 -12.36 11.88
N ALA A 352 0.46 -13.24 11.04
CA ALA A 352 -0.98 -13.29 10.79
C ALA A 352 -1.71 -13.80 12.04
N LEU A 353 -2.79 -13.14 12.45
CA LEU A 353 -3.56 -13.51 13.62
C LEU A 353 -4.30 -14.84 13.42
N GLU A 354 -4.83 -15.11 12.23
CA GLU A 354 -5.45 -16.40 11.92
C GLU A 354 -4.40 -17.46 11.52
N GLY A 355 -4.25 -18.51 12.33
CA GLY A 355 -3.44 -19.71 12.02
C GLY A 355 -1.94 -19.51 11.75
N GLY A 356 -1.43 -18.28 11.81
CA GLY A 356 -0.12 -17.91 11.30
C GLY A 356 1.07 -18.36 12.15
N SER A 357 2.20 -18.56 11.47
CA SER A 357 3.53 -18.59 12.07
C SER A 357 4.22 -17.22 11.92
N ILE A 358 5.16 -16.92 12.82
CA ILE A 358 5.99 -15.72 12.74
C ILE A 358 6.90 -15.80 11.50
N ARG A 359 6.98 -14.72 10.74
CA ARG A 359 7.83 -14.55 9.55
C ARG A 359 8.79 -13.38 9.77
N LEU A 360 9.96 -13.42 9.12
CA LEU A 360 10.90 -12.30 9.12
C LEU A 360 10.49 -11.27 8.07
N GLY A 361 10.07 -10.09 8.50
CA GLY A 361 9.69 -8.97 7.62
C GLY A 361 10.91 -8.22 7.09
N SER A 362 11.88 -7.91 7.97
CA SER A 362 13.16 -7.29 7.58
C SER A 362 14.14 -8.32 7.02
N ARG A 363 13.76 -8.96 5.91
CA ARG A 363 14.56 -9.97 5.18
C ARG A 363 15.11 -9.44 3.86
N LEU A 364 16.18 -10.07 3.38
CA LEU A 364 16.67 -9.88 2.02
C LEU A 364 15.65 -10.40 0.98
N PRO A 365 15.58 -9.79 -0.23
CA PRO A 365 14.92 -10.40 -1.38
C PRO A 365 15.53 -11.76 -1.69
N GLY A 366 14.71 -12.76 -2.02
CA GLY A 366 15.18 -14.10 -2.35
C GLY A 366 14.08 -15.14 -2.48
N ASP A 367 14.48 -16.33 -2.92
CA ASP A 367 13.64 -17.51 -3.08
C ASP A 367 12.88 -17.83 -1.76
N PRO A 368 11.54 -17.86 -1.76
CA PRO A 368 10.74 -18.12 -0.55
C PRO A 368 10.88 -19.56 -0.02
N THR A 369 11.49 -20.48 -0.77
CA THR A 369 11.81 -21.84 -0.30
C THR A 369 13.09 -21.91 0.53
N GLN A 370 13.94 -20.88 0.47
CA GLN A 370 15.16 -20.80 1.27
C GLN A 370 14.89 -20.16 2.65
N PRO A 371 15.64 -20.53 3.70
CA PRO A 371 15.54 -19.86 4.99
C PRO A 371 15.84 -18.36 4.87
N PRO A 372 15.05 -17.47 5.49
CA PRO A 372 15.20 -16.04 5.29
C PRO A 372 16.50 -15.52 5.92
N VAL A 373 17.16 -14.60 5.21
CA VAL A 373 18.35 -13.88 5.70
C VAL A 373 17.91 -12.50 6.16
N GLY A 374 18.24 -12.13 7.40
CA GLY A 374 17.92 -10.83 7.99
C GLY A 374 18.82 -9.70 7.52
N VAL A 375 18.39 -8.47 7.82
CA VAL A 375 19.18 -7.27 7.57
C VAL A 375 20.38 -7.16 8.51
N ASP A 376 21.48 -6.59 8.03
CA ASP A 376 22.76 -6.50 8.76
C ASP A 376 22.84 -5.34 9.78
N ALA A 377 21.83 -4.47 9.83
CA ALA A 377 21.65 -3.38 10.78
C ALA A 377 20.23 -3.39 11.35
N ALA A 378 19.96 -2.56 12.38
CA ALA A 378 18.65 -2.52 13.03
C ALA A 378 17.53 -2.21 12.03
N ALA A 379 16.43 -2.97 12.11
CA ALA A 379 15.15 -2.61 11.51
C ALA A 379 14.15 -2.29 12.63
N THR A 380 13.51 -1.13 12.53
CA THR A 380 12.67 -0.53 13.59
C THR A 380 11.49 0.23 13.00
N GLN A 381 10.55 0.67 13.86
CA GLN A 381 9.39 1.49 13.48
C GLN A 381 8.57 0.87 12.32
N PRO A 382 8.05 -0.37 12.50
CA PRO A 382 7.23 -0.99 11.48
C PRO A 382 5.84 -0.35 11.41
N VAL A 383 5.30 -0.20 10.20
CA VAL A 383 3.89 0.15 9.95
C VAL A 383 3.32 -0.71 8.81
N LEU A 384 2.02 -0.96 8.85
CA LEU A 384 1.29 -1.82 7.92
C LEU A 384 0.19 -1.03 7.21
N ASP A 385 -0.20 -1.47 6.01
CA ASP A 385 -1.43 -1.01 5.36
C ASP A 385 -2.68 -1.66 5.99
N VAL A 386 -3.86 -1.31 5.49
CA VAL A 386 -5.14 -1.85 5.98
C VAL A 386 -5.22 -3.37 5.88
N THR A 387 -4.57 -3.99 4.89
CA THR A 387 -4.60 -5.45 4.66
C THR A 387 -3.42 -6.21 5.29
N GLY A 388 -2.37 -5.50 5.74
CA GLY A 388 -1.10 -6.12 6.16
C GLY A 388 -0.29 -6.76 5.02
N ALA A 389 -0.64 -6.48 3.76
CA ALA A 389 0.10 -6.92 2.57
C ALA A 389 1.34 -6.06 2.30
N GLU A 390 1.36 -4.81 2.78
CA GLU A 390 2.49 -3.90 2.74
C GLU A 390 3.08 -3.71 4.15
N LEU A 391 4.41 -3.79 4.26
CA LEU A 391 5.15 -3.43 5.47
C LEU A 391 6.18 -2.35 5.12
N VAL A 392 6.12 -1.21 5.80
CA VAL A 392 7.18 -0.19 5.82
C VAL A 392 7.93 -0.24 7.15
N TYR A 393 9.25 -0.05 7.10
CA TYR A 393 10.10 0.08 8.29
C TYR A 393 11.34 0.94 8.01
N VAL A 394 12.02 1.33 9.09
CA VAL A 394 13.25 2.13 9.06
C VAL A 394 14.46 1.24 9.28
N THR A 395 15.50 1.38 8.44
CA THR A 395 16.77 0.66 8.66
C THR A 395 17.98 1.36 8.04
N ARG A 396 19.19 1.06 8.55
CA ARG A 396 20.47 1.41 7.89
C ARG A 396 21.17 0.20 7.27
N ALA A 397 20.40 -0.85 6.94
CA ALA A 397 20.91 -2.09 6.38
C ALA A 397 21.75 -1.86 5.11
N THR A 398 22.94 -2.45 5.07
CA THR A 398 23.89 -2.34 3.97
C THR A 398 23.85 -3.54 3.03
N ASN A 399 23.05 -4.54 3.36
CA ASN A 399 22.82 -5.77 2.59
C ASN A 399 21.49 -5.80 1.80
N LEU A 400 20.58 -4.82 1.98
CA LEU A 400 19.33 -4.72 1.21
C LEU A 400 19.53 -4.23 -0.23
N PHE A 401 20.32 -3.18 -0.42
CA PHE A 401 20.40 -2.45 -1.68
C PHE A 401 21.84 -2.37 -2.23
N PRO A 402 22.05 -2.42 -3.56
CA PRO A 402 23.37 -2.22 -4.16
C PRO A 402 23.94 -0.80 -3.92
N SER A 403 23.05 0.21 -3.87
CA SER A 403 23.40 1.60 -3.57
C SER A 403 23.26 1.89 -2.07
N ARG A 404 24.17 2.71 -1.54
CA ARG A 404 24.24 3.03 -0.11
C ARG A 404 23.99 4.52 0.10
N ALA A 405 23.05 4.84 0.98
CA ALA A 405 22.92 6.16 1.57
C ALA A 405 24.00 6.41 2.63
N SER A 406 24.35 7.68 2.86
CA SER A 406 25.09 8.07 4.05
C SER A 406 24.15 8.09 5.26
N GLY A 407 24.46 7.35 6.32
CA GLY A 407 23.75 7.46 7.60
C GLY A 407 24.03 8.80 8.28
N VAL A 408 22.97 9.55 8.59
CA VAL A 408 23.01 10.85 9.29
C VAL A 408 21.88 10.87 10.33
N GLY A 409 22.00 11.67 11.39
CA GLY A 409 20.98 11.78 12.44
C GLY A 409 21.21 10.84 13.63
N SER A 410 20.11 10.47 14.30
CA SER A 410 20.07 9.63 15.50
C SER A 410 20.30 8.14 15.20
N ALA A 411 20.31 7.29 16.21
CA ALA A 411 20.38 5.84 16.01
C ALA A 411 19.11 5.24 15.37
N ALA A 412 17.93 5.86 15.57
CA ALA A 412 16.64 5.41 15.05
C ALA A 412 16.41 5.81 13.58
N ASP A 413 17.09 6.85 13.09
CA ASP A 413 17.00 7.26 11.69
C ASP A 413 17.55 6.18 10.73
N GLY A 414 17.04 6.15 9.50
CA GLY A 414 17.49 5.24 8.46
C GLY A 414 16.98 5.59 7.07
N ASP A 415 17.06 4.62 6.16
CA ASP A 415 16.28 4.57 4.94
C ASP A 415 14.85 4.11 5.28
N ILE A 416 13.85 4.70 4.62
CA ILE A 416 12.47 4.19 4.64
C ILE A 416 12.38 3.07 3.59
N VAL A 417 12.08 1.85 4.06
CA VAL A 417 12.03 0.64 3.23
C VAL A 417 10.62 0.09 3.24
N ARG A 418 10.06 -0.14 2.05
CA ARG A 418 8.83 -0.89 1.84
C ARG A 418 9.16 -2.32 1.45
N THR A 419 8.36 -3.26 1.93
CA THR A 419 8.37 -4.65 1.49
C THR A 419 6.94 -5.10 1.19
N VAL A 420 6.77 -5.85 0.10
CA VAL A 420 5.51 -6.50 -0.25
C VAL A 420 5.76 -8.01 -0.25
N PRO A 421 5.46 -8.74 0.84
CA PRO A 421 5.82 -10.14 0.96
C PRO A 421 5.22 -11.04 -0.12
N ALA A 422 4.02 -10.71 -0.62
CA ALA A 422 3.33 -11.46 -1.69
C ALA A 422 4.06 -11.39 -3.05
N LEU A 423 4.69 -10.24 -3.35
CA LEU A 423 5.47 -10.02 -4.59
C LEU A 423 6.97 -10.29 -4.41
N ALA A 424 7.41 -10.60 -3.18
CA ALA A 424 8.82 -10.70 -2.78
C ALA A 424 9.67 -9.46 -3.09
N THR A 425 9.04 -8.28 -3.21
CA THR A 425 9.72 -7.01 -3.50
C THR A 425 10.19 -6.32 -2.21
N VAL A 426 11.30 -5.59 -2.34
CA VAL A 426 11.84 -4.68 -1.32
C VAL A 426 12.29 -3.41 -2.04
N GLU A 427 11.68 -2.29 -1.71
CA GLU A 427 11.97 -0.99 -2.33
C GLU A 427 12.39 0.06 -1.29
N ARG A 428 13.14 1.06 -1.75
CA ARG A 428 13.55 2.20 -0.95
C ARG A 428 12.60 3.36 -1.24
N VAL A 429 11.72 3.66 -0.30
CA VAL A 429 10.77 4.79 -0.41
C VAL A 429 11.51 6.12 -0.31
N SER A 430 12.52 6.20 0.57
CA SER A 430 13.34 7.41 0.73
C SER A 430 14.36 7.58 -0.41
N THR A 431 13.86 7.98 -1.58
CA THR A 431 14.63 8.39 -2.76
C THR A 431 14.29 9.82 -3.17
N ALA A 432 15.22 10.47 -3.87
CA ALA A 432 15.00 11.76 -4.50
C ALA A 432 14.26 11.58 -5.84
N ALA A 433 13.76 12.67 -6.42
CA ALA A 433 13.02 12.65 -7.69
C ALA A 433 13.80 12.11 -8.91
N ASP A 434 15.13 11.97 -8.80
CA ASP A 434 15.99 11.31 -9.81
C ASP A 434 16.21 9.80 -9.56
N GLY A 435 15.52 9.23 -8.56
CA GLY A 435 15.62 7.84 -8.14
C GLY A 435 16.87 7.52 -7.31
N LEU A 436 17.71 8.51 -6.98
CA LEU A 436 18.91 8.29 -6.16
C LEU A 436 18.55 8.19 -4.67
N PRO A 437 19.32 7.39 -3.88
CA PRO A 437 19.14 7.33 -2.45
C PRO A 437 19.51 8.68 -1.80
N VAL A 438 18.58 9.22 -1.02
CA VAL A 438 18.83 10.35 -0.11
C VAL A 438 19.69 9.91 1.08
N ALA A 439 20.09 10.84 1.95
CA ALA A 439 20.74 10.45 3.21
C ALA A 439 19.78 9.64 4.09
N ALA A 440 20.30 8.61 4.75
CA ALA A 440 19.57 7.72 5.65
C ALA A 440 19.41 8.41 7.03
N ALA A 441 18.51 9.39 7.02
CA ALA A 441 18.26 10.38 8.06
C ALA A 441 16.74 10.56 8.30
N ASN A 442 15.98 9.50 8.02
CA ASN A 442 14.51 9.47 7.97
C ASN A 442 13.96 8.60 9.10
N SER A 443 12.82 8.96 9.70
CA SER A 443 12.20 8.25 10.82
C SER A 443 10.68 8.42 10.83
N HIS A 444 10.00 7.67 11.71
CA HIS A 444 8.55 7.73 11.97
C HIS A 444 7.68 7.66 10.71
N PRO A 445 7.77 6.57 9.92
CA PRO A 445 6.86 6.35 8.81
C PRO A 445 5.43 6.12 9.29
N HIS A 446 4.45 6.60 8.54
CA HIS A 446 3.04 6.23 8.63
C HIS A 446 2.46 6.02 7.21
N LEU A 447 1.43 5.19 7.09
CA LEU A 447 0.81 4.81 5.82
C LEU A 447 -0.64 5.29 5.74
N SER A 448 -1.10 5.64 4.54
CA SER A 448 -2.53 5.66 4.22
C SER A 448 -3.08 4.23 4.19
N ALA A 449 -4.40 4.05 4.30
CA ALA A 449 -5.00 2.71 4.45
C ALA A 449 -4.70 1.80 3.25
N ASN A 450 -4.69 2.34 2.04
CA ASN A 450 -4.34 1.62 0.82
C ASN A 450 -2.81 1.50 0.56
N GLY A 451 -1.95 2.01 1.44
CA GLY A 451 -0.50 2.06 1.23
C GLY A 451 -0.05 3.01 0.10
N ARG A 452 -0.95 3.84 -0.47
CA ARG A 452 -0.58 4.76 -1.55
C ARG A 452 0.34 5.88 -1.09
N VAL A 453 0.13 6.40 0.12
CA VAL A 453 0.89 7.53 0.68
C VAL A 453 1.70 7.04 1.87
N VAL A 454 3.02 7.23 1.79
CA VAL A 454 3.94 7.07 2.91
C VAL A 454 4.35 8.46 3.39
N VAL A 455 3.98 8.82 4.62
CA VAL A 455 4.54 10.02 5.28
C VAL A 455 5.67 9.60 6.21
N PHE A 456 6.71 10.42 6.33
CA PHE A 456 7.81 10.23 7.28
C PHE A 456 8.49 11.57 7.57
N ASP A 457 9.31 11.61 8.62
CA ASP A 457 10.13 12.79 8.92
C ASP A 457 11.61 12.58 8.59
N THR A 458 12.32 13.67 8.26
CA THR A 458 13.70 13.58 7.75
C THR A 458 14.53 14.83 8.00
N LEU A 459 15.81 14.63 8.31
CA LEU A 459 16.83 15.70 8.32
C LEU A 459 17.38 16.02 6.91
N ALA A 460 16.98 15.26 5.89
CA ALA A 460 17.42 15.42 4.51
C ALA A 460 16.40 16.19 3.63
N GLY A 461 15.49 16.97 4.24
CA GLY A 461 14.36 17.64 3.58
C GLY A 461 14.69 18.46 2.32
N SER A 462 15.92 18.97 2.21
CA SER A 462 16.40 19.65 0.99
C SER A 462 16.43 18.75 -0.26
N ALA A 463 16.49 17.42 -0.09
CA ALA A 463 16.42 16.46 -1.21
C ALA A 463 15.03 16.38 -1.85
N TRP A 464 13.99 16.78 -1.11
CA TRP A 464 12.62 16.94 -1.60
C TRP A 464 12.24 18.41 -1.84
N GLY A 465 13.23 19.32 -1.81
CA GLY A 465 13.08 20.73 -2.15
C GLY A 465 12.89 21.69 -0.97
N SER A 466 12.90 21.22 0.29
CA SER A 466 12.66 22.12 1.43
C SER A 466 13.79 23.12 1.61
N THR A 467 13.42 24.38 1.85
CA THR A 467 14.33 25.46 2.25
C THR A 467 14.43 25.64 3.76
N VAL A 468 13.59 24.94 4.55
CA VAL A 468 13.59 25.02 6.01
C VAL A 468 14.72 24.15 6.56
N ALA A 469 15.56 24.73 7.43
CA ALA A 469 16.64 24.00 8.06
C ALA A 469 16.13 23.26 9.31
N GLY A 470 16.27 21.93 9.34
CA GLY A 470 15.84 21.10 10.47
C GLY A 470 15.25 19.77 10.02
N ARG A 471 14.48 19.14 10.90
CA ARG A 471 13.65 17.98 10.55
C ARG A 471 12.37 18.44 9.84
N GLN A 472 11.96 17.69 8.84
CA GLN A 472 10.90 18.02 7.89
C GLN A 472 10.01 16.81 7.67
N VAL A 473 8.69 17.00 7.58
CA VAL A 473 7.77 15.96 7.10
C VAL A 473 7.82 15.90 5.58
N VAL A 474 7.78 14.70 5.02
CA VAL A 474 7.74 14.41 3.58
C VAL A 474 6.67 13.36 3.34
N ALA A 475 5.87 13.54 2.28
CA ALA A 475 4.97 12.54 1.74
C ALA A 475 5.54 11.97 0.43
N VAL A 476 5.46 10.65 0.25
CA VAL A 476 5.74 9.96 -1.00
C VAL A 476 4.49 9.20 -1.44
N THR A 477 4.03 9.48 -2.65
CA THR A 477 2.83 8.87 -3.25
C THR A 477 3.25 7.83 -4.28
N THR A 478 2.71 6.61 -4.21
CA THR A 478 2.96 5.53 -5.17
C THR A 478 1.64 4.83 -5.51
N ALA A 479 1.14 5.03 -6.73
CA ALA A 479 -0.09 4.43 -7.24
C ALA A 479 0.04 2.90 -7.47
N PRO A 480 -1.07 2.14 -7.43
CA PRO A 480 -1.09 0.72 -7.78
C PRO A 480 -0.86 0.52 -9.29
N SER A 481 -0.09 -0.50 -9.65
CA SER A 481 0.08 -0.96 -11.03
C SER A 481 -0.99 -1.99 -11.36
N LEU A 482 -1.92 -1.65 -12.25
CA LEU A 482 -3.05 -2.53 -12.60
C LEU A 482 -2.85 -3.22 -13.95
N GLU A 483 -3.46 -4.40 -14.09
CA GLU A 483 -3.56 -5.11 -15.35
C GLU A 483 -4.97 -5.69 -15.55
N LEU A 484 -5.52 -5.49 -16.75
CA LEU A 484 -6.81 -5.99 -17.21
C LEU A 484 -6.67 -6.28 -18.71
N ALA A 485 -7.23 -7.40 -19.18
CA ALA A 485 -7.08 -7.85 -20.56
C ALA A 485 -8.29 -7.46 -21.43
N ASP A 486 -8.04 -7.10 -22.70
CA ASP A 486 -9.08 -7.00 -23.73
C ASP A 486 -9.79 -8.36 -23.93
N LEU A 487 -11.05 -8.32 -24.34
CA LEU A 487 -11.92 -9.49 -24.46
C LEU A 487 -12.76 -9.45 -25.74
N ASP A 488 -12.63 -10.45 -26.61
CA ASP A 488 -13.55 -10.70 -27.71
C ASP A 488 -14.44 -11.90 -27.36
N MET A 489 -15.74 -11.65 -27.14
CA MET A 489 -16.71 -12.67 -26.71
C MET A 489 -17.19 -13.57 -27.86
N GLY A 490 -16.70 -13.36 -29.09
CA GLY A 490 -17.02 -14.18 -30.25
C GLY A 490 -18.37 -13.83 -30.89
N THR A 491 -18.87 -14.74 -31.72
CA THR A 491 -20.22 -14.63 -32.30
C THR A 491 -21.29 -15.08 -31.30
N VAL A 492 -22.29 -14.24 -31.06
CA VAL A 492 -23.47 -14.52 -30.22
C VAL A 492 -24.75 -14.24 -30.99
N ALA A 493 -25.74 -15.12 -30.86
CA ALA A 493 -27.02 -14.99 -31.56
C ALA A 493 -27.76 -13.71 -31.13
N VAL A 494 -28.20 -12.92 -32.12
CA VAL A 494 -28.90 -11.66 -31.91
C VAL A 494 -30.17 -11.87 -31.06
N THR A 495 -30.39 -11.02 -30.05
CA THR A 495 -31.42 -11.11 -29.00
C THR A 495 -31.34 -12.30 -28.03
N PHE A 496 -30.23 -13.06 -28.03
CA PHE A 496 -29.95 -14.08 -27.01
C PHE A 496 -28.72 -13.70 -26.18
N PRO A 497 -28.68 -14.02 -24.87
CA PRO A 497 -27.48 -13.85 -24.07
C PRO A 497 -26.41 -14.87 -24.49
N GLY A 498 -25.18 -14.40 -24.61
CA GLY A 498 -23.99 -15.24 -24.76
C GLY A 498 -23.62 -15.96 -23.44
N PRO A 499 -22.51 -16.72 -23.45
CA PRO A 499 -21.94 -17.26 -22.22
C PRO A 499 -21.41 -16.14 -21.32
N GLU A 500 -21.33 -16.40 -20.01
CA GLU A 500 -20.64 -15.51 -19.07
C GLU A 500 -19.12 -15.63 -19.22
N TRP A 501 -18.45 -14.48 -19.19
CA TRP A 501 -17.00 -14.34 -19.20
C TRP A 501 -16.55 -13.71 -17.88
N VAL A 502 -15.40 -14.14 -17.35
CA VAL A 502 -14.81 -13.56 -16.13
C VAL A 502 -13.47 -12.93 -16.49
N LEU A 503 -13.36 -11.62 -16.29
CA LEU A 503 -12.09 -10.89 -16.38
C LEU A 503 -11.51 -10.65 -14.99
N ASN A 504 -10.18 -10.75 -14.89
CA ASN A 504 -9.44 -10.48 -13.67
C ASN A 504 -8.76 -9.11 -13.78
N VAL A 505 -9.08 -8.20 -12.86
CA VAL A 505 -8.24 -7.03 -12.57
C VAL A 505 -7.15 -7.50 -11.62
N THR A 506 -5.89 -7.44 -12.06
CA THR A 506 -4.72 -7.85 -11.27
C THR A 506 -3.99 -6.63 -10.74
N ASN A 507 -3.71 -6.58 -9.45
CA ASN A 507 -2.87 -5.54 -8.86
C ASN A 507 -1.42 -6.04 -8.75
N ASN A 508 -0.54 -5.49 -9.59
CA ASN A 508 0.90 -5.75 -9.59
C ASN A 508 1.67 -4.91 -8.54
N GLY A 509 0.97 -4.13 -7.71
CA GLY A 509 1.53 -3.38 -6.58
C GLY A 509 2.17 -2.04 -6.96
N PRO A 510 2.91 -1.39 -6.05
CA PRO A 510 3.23 -1.84 -4.68
C PRO A 510 2.18 -1.45 -3.62
N SER A 511 1.20 -0.60 -3.94
CA SER A 511 0.08 -0.22 -3.07
C SER A 511 -1.22 -0.95 -3.44
N SER A 512 -2.21 -0.91 -2.55
CA SER A 512 -3.53 -1.51 -2.75
C SER A 512 -4.42 -0.67 -3.68
N PHE A 513 -5.28 -1.34 -4.44
CA PHE A 513 -6.31 -0.72 -5.31
C PHE A 513 -7.69 -0.91 -4.71
N VAL A 514 -8.51 0.14 -4.66
CA VAL A 514 -9.84 0.09 -4.00
C VAL A 514 -10.94 0.34 -5.03
N PRO A 515 -11.45 -0.70 -5.73
CA PRO A 515 -12.49 -0.52 -6.74
C PRO A 515 -13.77 0.04 -6.11
N ALA A 516 -14.28 1.13 -6.67
CA ALA A 516 -15.53 1.77 -6.25
C ALA A 516 -16.63 1.69 -7.33
N GLY A 517 -16.25 1.49 -8.59
CA GLY A 517 -17.21 1.38 -9.70
C GLY A 517 -16.66 0.61 -10.90
N VAL A 518 -17.61 0.07 -11.67
CA VAL A 518 -17.39 -0.56 -12.97
C VAL A 518 -18.41 0.02 -13.95
N ALA A 519 -17.95 0.43 -15.13
CA ALA A 519 -18.79 1.01 -16.18
C ALA A 519 -18.48 0.39 -17.55
N ILE A 520 -19.49 0.33 -18.42
CA ILE A 520 -19.37 -0.04 -19.83
C ILE A 520 -20.12 1.00 -20.66
N ASP A 521 -19.56 1.40 -21.80
CA ASP A 521 -20.09 2.47 -22.66
C ASP A 521 -21.15 2.02 -23.69
N GLN A 522 -21.33 0.70 -23.92
CA GLN A 522 -22.35 0.13 -24.80
C GLN A 522 -23.31 -0.84 -24.06
N PRO A 523 -24.63 -0.78 -24.32
CA PRO A 523 -25.64 -1.59 -23.63
C PRO A 523 -25.73 -3.05 -24.07
N ASP A 524 -25.16 -3.42 -25.23
CA ASP A 524 -25.11 -4.81 -25.70
C ASP A 524 -24.13 -5.67 -24.86
N PHE A 525 -23.27 -5.03 -24.06
CA PHE A 525 -22.37 -5.67 -23.10
C PHE A 525 -22.84 -5.37 -21.66
N LEU A 526 -23.01 -6.42 -20.85
CA LEU A 526 -23.64 -6.35 -19.54
C LEU A 526 -22.67 -6.84 -18.46
N VAL A 527 -22.53 -6.08 -17.37
CA VAL A 527 -21.88 -6.57 -16.14
C VAL A 527 -22.88 -7.42 -15.36
N SER A 528 -22.58 -8.69 -15.15
CA SER A 528 -23.46 -9.63 -14.42
C SER A 528 -23.05 -9.88 -12.96
N GLY A 529 -21.83 -9.49 -12.57
CA GLY A 529 -21.33 -9.61 -11.20
C GLY A 529 -19.80 -9.53 -11.11
N GLY A 530 -19.23 -10.23 -10.13
CA GLY A 530 -17.79 -10.32 -9.89
C GLY A 530 -17.33 -9.49 -8.69
N THR A 531 -16.19 -9.82 -8.10
CA THR A 531 -15.77 -9.24 -6.82
C THR A 531 -15.40 -7.76 -6.88
N CYS A 532 -14.96 -7.22 -8.03
CA CYS A 532 -14.77 -5.77 -8.18
C CYS A 532 -16.09 -4.97 -8.08
N VAL A 533 -17.23 -5.64 -8.28
CA VAL A 533 -18.58 -5.05 -8.27
C VAL A 533 -19.29 -5.35 -6.95
N GLU A 534 -19.34 -6.63 -6.58
CA GLU A 534 -20.05 -7.13 -5.39
C GLU A 534 -19.34 -6.79 -4.08
N GLN A 535 -18.04 -6.52 -4.12
CA GLN A 535 -17.20 -6.18 -2.97
C GLN A 535 -16.53 -4.80 -3.13
N ALA A 536 -17.17 -3.88 -3.87
CA ALA A 536 -16.69 -2.50 -4.02
C ALA A 536 -16.36 -1.85 -2.66
N GLY A 537 -15.27 -1.10 -2.60
CA GLY A 537 -14.66 -0.58 -1.37
C GLY A 537 -13.70 -1.56 -0.68
N THR A 538 -13.67 -2.85 -1.05
CA THR A 538 -12.70 -3.82 -0.51
C THR A 538 -11.35 -3.66 -1.20
N PRO A 539 -10.24 -3.43 -0.47
CA PRO A 539 -8.92 -3.30 -1.08
C PRO A 539 -8.46 -4.59 -1.76
N VAL A 540 -7.98 -4.46 -3.00
CA VAL A 540 -7.23 -5.47 -3.73
C VAL A 540 -5.75 -5.26 -3.42
N PRO A 541 -5.12 -6.07 -2.54
CA PRO A 541 -3.74 -5.88 -2.15
C PRO A 541 -2.78 -6.16 -3.32
N PRO A 542 -1.51 -5.71 -3.21
CA PRO A 542 -0.44 -6.09 -4.14
C PRO A 542 -0.31 -7.62 -4.31
N GLY A 543 -0.30 -8.10 -5.55
CA GLY A 543 -0.37 -9.51 -5.91
C GLY A 543 -1.77 -10.13 -5.84
N GLY A 544 -2.78 -9.34 -5.45
CA GLY A 544 -4.19 -9.72 -5.43
C GLY A 544 -4.89 -9.52 -6.77
N THR A 545 -6.11 -10.06 -6.86
CA THR A 545 -6.99 -9.92 -8.03
C THR A 545 -8.43 -9.70 -7.58
N CYS A 546 -9.19 -8.86 -8.28
CA CYS A 546 -10.66 -8.89 -8.24
C CYS A 546 -11.23 -9.26 -9.61
N THR A 547 -12.49 -9.69 -9.67
CA THR A 547 -13.13 -10.16 -10.90
C THR A 547 -14.27 -9.26 -11.37
N VAL A 548 -14.48 -9.21 -12.68
CA VAL A 548 -15.68 -8.64 -13.32
C VAL A 548 -16.29 -9.74 -14.19
N THR A 549 -17.55 -10.08 -13.95
CA THR A 549 -18.31 -11.04 -14.76
C THR A 549 -19.15 -10.29 -15.80
N LEU A 550 -19.10 -10.75 -17.05
CA LEU A 550 -19.64 -10.07 -18.21
C LEU A 550 -20.48 -11.02 -19.08
N MET A 551 -21.48 -10.46 -19.76
CA MET A 551 -22.20 -11.11 -20.87
C MET A 551 -22.29 -10.17 -22.07
N PHE A 552 -22.36 -10.74 -23.27
CA PHE A 552 -22.71 -10.03 -24.51
C PHE A 552 -24.09 -10.49 -24.98
N MET A 553 -24.98 -9.55 -25.27
CA MET A 553 -26.34 -9.78 -25.75
C MET A 553 -26.62 -8.82 -26.93
N PRO A 554 -26.15 -9.16 -28.14
CA PRO A 554 -26.24 -8.28 -29.30
C PRO A 554 -27.71 -8.01 -29.69
N MET A 555 -28.05 -6.74 -29.85
CA MET A 555 -29.39 -6.31 -30.28
C MET A 555 -29.50 -6.15 -31.81
N VAL A 556 -28.37 -6.11 -32.52
CA VAL A 556 -28.29 -6.07 -33.99
C VAL A 556 -27.20 -7.00 -34.51
N GLU A 557 -27.29 -7.38 -35.78
CA GLU A 557 -26.26 -8.15 -36.49
C GLU A 557 -25.03 -7.27 -36.79
N GLY A 558 -23.82 -7.82 -36.63
CA GLY A 558 -22.56 -7.11 -36.91
C GLY A 558 -21.60 -7.02 -35.72
N ASP A 559 -20.39 -6.50 -35.97
CA ASP A 559 -19.38 -6.26 -34.93
C ASP A 559 -19.88 -5.17 -33.94
N GLN A 560 -19.71 -5.44 -32.64
CA GLN A 560 -19.93 -4.51 -31.53
C GLN A 560 -18.61 -4.35 -30.76
N GLU A 561 -18.36 -3.14 -30.25
CA GLU A 561 -17.14 -2.76 -29.52
C GLU A 561 -17.53 -1.83 -28.36
N ALA A 562 -16.94 -2.04 -27.18
CA ALA A 562 -17.21 -1.27 -25.97
C ALA A 562 -15.96 -1.10 -25.09
N THR A 563 -15.93 -0.04 -24.29
CA THR A 563 -14.89 0.19 -23.27
C THR A 563 -15.42 -0.25 -21.90
N LEU A 564 -14.81 -1.27 -21.31
CA LEU A 564 -14.95 -1.58 -19.89
C LEU A 564 -14.01 -0.68 -19.11
N THR A 565 -14.50 -0.03 -18.04
CA THR A 565 -13.70 0.75 -17.09
C THR A 565 -13.92 0.20 -15.68
N VAL A 566 -12.84 -0.03 -14.94
CA VAL A 566 -12.86 -0.34 -13.50
C VAL A 566 -12.07 0.75 -12.78
N ALA A 567 -12.67 1.43 -11.81
CA ALA A 567 -12.13 2.65 -11.21
C ALA A 567 -12.30 2.71 -9.69
N GLU A 568 -11.42 3.48 -9.03
CA GLU A 568 -11.58 3.91 -7.65
C GLU A 568 -12.59 5.07 -7.54
N ALA A 569 -12.93 5.45 -6.30
CA ALA A 569 -13.75 6.62 -6.05
C ALA A 569 -13.02 7.90 -6.50
N GLY A 570 -13.77 8.92 -6.94
CA GLY A 570 -13.21 10.18 -7.45
C GLY A 570 -12.90 10.20 -8.95
N VAL A 571 -12.90 9.06 -9.65
CA VAL A 571 -12.76 9.02 -11.11
C VAL A 571 -14.10 9.27 -11.79
N GLU A 572 -14.21 10.31 -12.62
CA GLU A 572 -15.37 10.50 -13.49
C GLU A 572 -15.44 9.41 -14.57
N MET A 573 -16.59 8.75 -14.67
CA MET A 573 -16.89 7.77 -15.73
C MET A 573 -17.98 8.32 -16.67
N GLU A 574 -17.61 8.62 -17.92
CA GLU A 574 -18.56 8.96 -19.00
C GLU A 574 -19.15 7.69 -19.61
N GLY A 575 -20.46 7.43 -19.44
CA GLY A 575 -21.13 6.25 -20.03
C GLY A 575 -22.55 6.02 -19.51
N PRO A 576 -23.41 5.27 -20.24
CA PRO A 576 -24.86 5.48 -20.18
C PRO A 576 -25.65 4.63 -19.17
N ASP A 577 -25.04 3.70 -18.40
CA ASP A 577 -25.74 3.17 -17.22
C ASP A 577 -24.81 3.03 -16.01
N ARG A 578 -25.26 3.54 -14.86
CA ARG A 578 -24.39 4.01 -13.76
C ARG A 578 -24.57 3.17 -12.50
N THR A 579 -23.47 2.64 -11.97
CA THR A 579 -23.32 2.42 -10.52
C THR A 579 -22.28 3.39 -9.98
N VAL A 580 -22.73 4.58 -9.57
CA VAL A 580 -21.91 5.58 -8.88
C VAL A 580 -22.00 5.32 -7.38
N ILE A 581 -20.85 5.22 -6.69
CA ILE A 581 -20.79 5.24 -5.24
C ILE A 581 -20.08 6.53 -4.79
N ALA A 582 -20.93 7.54 -4.52
CA ALA A 582 -20.74 8.80 -3.77
C ALA A 582 -19.51 9.71 -4.06
N GLY A 583 -19.64 11.05 -4.10
CA GLY A 583 -20.85 11.84 -3.84
C GLY A 583 -20.77 13.24 -4.45
N GLN A 584 -21.56 13.47 -5.50
CA GLN A 584 -21.66 14.77 -6.18
C GLN A 584 -23.12 14.99 -6.59
N GLU A 585 -23.72 16.11 -6.18
CA GLU A 585 -25.03 16.52 -6.64
C GLU A 585 -24.93 17.06 -8.08
N VAL A 586 -25.72 16.52 -9.00
CA VAL A 586 -25.81 17.03 -10.38
C VAL A 586 -26.97 18.02 -10.46
N GLY A 587 -26.68 19.27 -10.80
CA GLY A 587 -27.70 20.31 -10.97
C GLY A 587 -28.62 20.08 -12.18
N GLU A 588 -29.84 20.62 -12.14
CA GLU A 588 -30.87 20.43 -13.18
C GLU A 588 -30.48 20.96 -14.58
N ASP A 589 -29.38 21.71 -14.73
CA ASP A 589 -28.88 22.19 -16.02
C ASP A 589 -27.77 21.33 -16.65
N GLY A 590 -27.35 20.26 -15.95
CA GLY A 590 -26.29 19.35 -16.41
C GLY A 590 -24.87 19.90 -16.27
N THR A 591 -24.67 21.02 -15.56
CA THR A 591 -23.31 21.46 -15.20
C THR A 591 -22.75 20.63 -14.04
N VAL A 592 -21.61 19.99 -14.29
CA VAL A 592 -20.76 19.41 -13.26
C VAL A 592 -19.70 20.46 -12.92
N SER A 593 -19.82 21.12 -11.77
CA SER A 593 -18.81 22.08 -11.31
C SER A 593 -17.78 21.35 -10.44
N GLY A 594 -16.67 20.92 -11.06
CA GLY A 594 -15.65 20.11 -10.38
C GLY A 594 -14.37 19.88 -11.18
N ASP A 595 -13.90 20.85 -11.97
CA ASP A 595 -12.64 20.75 -12.73
C ASP A 595 -11.40 20.72 -11.81
N ALA A 596 -11.09 19.56 -11.24
CA ALA A 596 -9.77 19.19 -10.75
C ALA A 596 -9.61 17.67 -10.79
N PRO A 597 -8.60 17.10 -11.49
CA PRO A 597 -8.23 15.70 -11.28
C PRO A 597 -7.73 15.53 -9.85
N ASP A 598 -8.21 14.50 -9.16
CA ASP A 598 -7.85 14.17 -7.78
C ASP A 598 -6.32 14.16 -7.57
N PRO A 599 -5.77 15.03 -6.70
CA PRO A 599 -4.33 15.10 -6.44
C PRO A 599 -3.78 13.87 -5.69
N PHE A 600 -4.64 12.97 -5.20
CA PHE A 600 -4.25 11.69 -4.59
C PHE A 600 -4.22 10.51 -5.57
N GLY A 601 -4.50 10.79 -6.85
CA GLY A 601 -4.24 9.87 -7.95
C GLY A 601 -5.09 8.62 -7.91
N SER A 602 -6.40 8.76 -7.66
CA SER A 602 -7.41 7.74 -7.96
C SER A 602 -7.17 7.09 -9.33
N VAL A 603 -7.10 5.76 -9.35
CA VAL A 603 -6.71 4.99 -10.53
C VAL A 603 -7.94 4.39 -11.22
N ALA A 604 -7.90 4.37 -12.55
CA ALA A 604 -8.79 3.54 -13.35
C ALA A 604 -7.97 2.71 -14.35
N ILE A 605 -8.52 1.55 -14.71
CA ILE A 605 -8.02 0.71 -15.78
C ILE A 605 -9.16 0.35 -16.75
N THR A 606 -8.83 0.32 -18.03
CA THR A 606 -9.78 0.06 -19.12
C THR A 606 -9.41 -1.19 -19.90
N ALA A 607 -10.40 -1.87 -20.46
CA ALA A 607 -10.22 -2.93 -21.45
C ALA A 607 -11.24 -2.80 -22.59
N THR A 608 -10.82 -3.20 -23.78
CA THR A 608 -11.68 -3.25 -24.97
C THR A 608 -12.49 -4.54 -24.94
N LEU A 609 -13.81 -4.42 -25.02
CA LEU A 609 -14.72 -5.54 -25.23
C LEU A 609 -15.15 -5.55 -26.70
N THR A 610 -15.12 -6.71 -27.36
CA THR A 610 -15.68 -6.89 -28.69
C THR A 610 -16.56 -8.15 -28.77
N GLY A 611 -17.41 -8.20 -29.77
CA GLY A 611 -18.25 -9.36 -30.07
C GLY A 611 -19.00 -9.15 -31.38
N PHE A 612 -19.64 -10.20 -31.91
CA PHE A 612 -20.39 -10.13 -33.16
C PHE A 612 -21.80 -10.68 -33.00
N GLY A 613 -22.80 -9.86 -33.32
CA GLY A 613 -24.18 -10.32 -33.42
C GLY A 613 -24.37 -11.17 -34.67
N GLY A 614 -24.68 -12.46 -34.50
CA GLY A 614 -24.91 -13.40 -35.61
C GLY A 614 -25.04 -14.85 -35.14
N ASP A 615 -25.40 -15.77 -36.03
CA ASP A 615 -25.55 -17.18 -35.67
C ASP A 615 -24.18 -17.84 -35.39
N PRO A 616 -23.92 -18.37 -34.17
CA PRO A 616 -22.65 -19.01 -33.86
C PRO A 616 -22.52 -20.37 -34.55
N THR A 617 -21.40 -20.56 -35.27
CA THR A 617 -21.15 -21.77 -36.08
C THR A 617 -20.15 -22.73 -35.46
N MET A 618 -19.21 -22.22 -34.67
CA MET A 618 -18.13 -22.97 -34.04
C MET A 618 -18.06 -22.65 -32.54
N ALA A 619 -17.67 -23.62 -31.71
CA ALA A 619 -17.46 -23.44 -30.27
C ALA A 619 -16.17 -24.14 -29.78
N PRO A 620 -15.29 -23.47 -29.03
CA PRO A 620 -14.03 -24.03 -28.54
C PRO A 620 -14.20 -24.74 -27.19
N SER A 621 -13.31 -25.69 -26.94
CA SER A 621 -13.14 -26.33 -25.64
C SER A 621 -11.64 -26.57 -25.39
N PRO A 622 -11.05 -25.98 -24.34
CA PRO A 622 -11.63 -24.96 -23.45
C PRO A 622 -11.82 -23.61 -24.19
N ALA A 623 -12.59 -22.67 -23.59
CA ALA A 623 -12.71 -21.30 -24.10
C ALA A 623 -11.48 -20.41 -23.79
N GLY A 624 -10.52 -20.94 -23.02
CA GLY A 624 -9.25 -20.28 -22.79
C GLY A 624 -8.25 -21.18 -22.06
N ALA A 625 -6.99 -20.79 -22.06
CA ALA A 625 -5.90 -21.50 -21.40
C ALA A 625 -4.83 -20.55 -20.84
N TYR A 626 -4.12 -21.03 -19.83
CA TYR A 626 -2.99 -20.36 -19.20
C TYR A 626 -1.74 -21.23 -19.30
N SER A 627 -0.67 -20.66 -19.87
CA SER A 627 0.64 -21.27 -19.94
C SER A 627 1.42 -20.99 -18.65
N ARG A 628 2.20 -21.98 -18.18
CA ARG A 628 3.04 -21.81 -16.98
C ARG A 628 4.03 -20.64 -17.14
N PRO A 629 4.46 -19.99 -16.05
CA PRO A 629 5.45 -18.92 -16.13
C PRO A 629 6.69 -19.35 -16.90
N SER A 630 7.14 -18.53 -17.84
CA SER A 630 8.28 -18.81 -18.71
C SER A 630 9.29 -17.66 -18.70
N LEU A 631 10.56 -18.00 -18.90
CA LEU A 631 11.61 -17.01 -19.12
C LEU A 631 11.32 -16.23 -20.40
N VAL A 632 11.58 -14.92 -20.39
CA VAL A 632 11.50 -14.09 -21.61
C VAL A 632 12.42 -14.65 -22.71
N GLY A 633 11.83 -14.93 -23.88
CA GLY A 633 12.45 -15.64 -25.01
C GLY A 633 12.45 -17.17 -24.90
N GLY A 634 11.94 -17.74 -23.80
CA GLY A 634 11.79 -19.18 -23.58
C GLY A 634 10.40 -19.67 -23.99
N ARG A 635 10.35 -20.74 -24.79
CA ARG A 635 9.10 -21.34 -25.31
C ARG A 635 8.51 -22.33 -24.31
N ALA A 636 7.27 -22.11 -23.90
CA ALA A 636 6.52 -22.96 -22.98
C ALA A 636 5.86 -24.17 -23.67
N GLU A 637 5.28 -25.06 -22.87
CA GLU A 637 4.47 -26.19 -23.33
C GLU A 637 3.19 -25.68 -24.06
N PRO A 638 2.85 -26.21 -25.26
CA PRO A 638 1.67 -25.75 -26.00
C PRO A 638 0.36 -26.03 -25.28
N MET A 639 -0.57 -25.08 -25.38
CA MET A 639 -1.94 -25.16 -24.89
C MET A 639 -2.84 -25.76 -25.98
N PRO A 640 -3.45 -26.95 -25.79
CA PRO A 640 -4.30 -27.58 -26.78
C PRO A 640 -5.75 -27.09 -26.71
N PHE A 641 -6.39 -26.96 -27.88
CA PHE A 641 -7.78 -26.55 -28.04
C PHE A 641 -8.49 -27.46 -29.05
N THR A 642 -9.77 -27.77 -28.78
CA THR A 642 -10.66 -28.48 -29.72
C THR A 642 -11.80 -27.56 -30.12
N ILE A 643 -12.02 -27.36 -31.43
CA ILE A 643 -13.07 -26.49 -31.96
C ILE A 643 -14.16 -27.34 -32.59
N TYR A 644 -15.36 -27.32 -32.00
CA TYR A 644 -16.53 -28.09 -32.45
C TYR A 644 -17.37 -27.27 -33.43
N ASN A 645 -17.90 -27.92 -34.48
CA ASN A 645 -18.97 -27.34 -35.29
C ASN A 645 -20.31 -27.53 -34.57
N VAL A 646 -20.90 -26.42 -34.12
CA VAL A 646 -22.20 -26.37 -33.42
C VAL A 646 -23.37 -25.99 -34.34
N ALA A 647 -23.11 -25.67 -35.61
CA ALA A 647 -24.14 -25.43 -36.60
C ALA A 647 -24.81 -26.74 -37.06
N PHE A 648 -26.04 -26.63 -37.58
CA PHE A 648 -26.78 -27.76 -38.16
C PHE A 648 -26.24 -28.25 -39.52
N ASN A 649 -25.26 -27.55 -40.10
CA ASN A 649 -24.68 -27.83 -41.40
C ASN A 649 -23.15 -27.91 -41.33
N PRO A 650 -22.48 -28.53 -42.31
CA PRO A 650 -21.02 -28.50 -42.39
C PRO A 650 -20.47 -27.10 -42.59
N VAL A 651 -19.49 -26.73 -41.78
CA VAL A 651 -18.86 -25.40 -41.77
C VAL A 651 -17.45 -25.50 -42.35
N ARG A 652 -16.99 -24.47 -43.09
CA ARG A 652 -15.58 -24.34 -43.48
C ARG A 652 -14.92 -23.26 -42.62
N VAL A 653 -13.83 -23.64 -41.95
CA VAL A 653 -12.95 -22.68 -41.27
C VAL A 653 -12.08 -21.99 -42.32
N LYS A 654 -12.13 -20.67 -42.33
CA LYS A 654 -11.45 -19.78 -43.29
C LYS A 654 -10.05 -19.40 -42.83
N SER A 655 -9.88 -19.13 -41.53
CA SER A 655 -8.58 -18.84 -40.93
C SER A 655 -8.59 -18.90 -39.41
N VAL A 656 -7.51 -19.39 -38.82
CA VAL A 656 -7.12 -19.12 -37.42
C VAL A 656 -6.17 -17.92 -37.39
N ARG A 657 -6.34 -17.00 -36.43
CA ARG A 657 -5.44 -15.84 -36.21
C ARG A 657 -5.27 -15.56 -34.72
N ILE A 658 -4.12 -15.02 -34.34
CA ILE A 658 -3.88 -14.47 -33.00
C ILE A 658 -3.99 -12.94 -33.09
N GLN A 659 -4.64 -12.32 -32.11
CA GLN A 659 -4.95 -10.89 -32.01
C GLN A 659 -4.76 -10.41 -30.55
N GLY A 660 -4.77 -9.09 -30.33
CA GLY A 660 -4.56 -8.47 -29.01
C GLY A 660 -3.12 -7.95 -28.81
N THR A 661 -2.90 -7.25 -27.69
CA THR A 661 -1.67 -6.49 -27.40
C THR A 661 -0.43 -7.35 -27.19
N ALA A 662 -0.59 -8.63 -26.80
CA ALA A 662 0.52 -9.59 -26.66
C ALA A 662 0.55 -10.66 -27.77
N ALA A 663 -0.11 -10.45 -28.91
CA ALA A 663 -0.22 -11.46 -29.97
C ALA A 663 1.13 -12.06 -30.42
N ASP A 664 2.19 -11.25 -30.49
CA ASP A 664 3.53 -11.68 -30.91
C ASP A 664 4.22 -12.64 -29.91
N ASP A 665 3.71 -12.75 -28.68
CA ASP A 665 4.20 -13.69 -27.67
C ASP A 665 3.58 -15.10 -27.83
N PHE A 666 2.61 -15.28 -28.74
CA PHE A 666 1.90 -16.54 -28.95
C PHE A 666 2.00 -17.01 -30.42
N GLU A 667 2.16 -18.32 -30.62
CA GLU A 667 2.27 -18.96 -31.94
C GLU A 667 1.28 -20.12 -32.04
N VAL A 668 0.54 -20.24 -33.14
CA VAL A 668 -0.22 -21.47 -33.45
C VAL A 668 0.77 -22.49 -34.00
N VAL A 669 0.94 -23.62 -33.30
CA VAL A 669 2.01 -24.59 -33.57
C VAL A 669 1.52 -25.88 -34.20
N ASP A 670 0.26 -26.23 -33.94
CA ASP A 670 -0.51 -27.27 -34.64
C ASP A 670 -1.84 -26.63 -35.06
N ASP A 671 -2.28 -26.84 -36.30
CA ASP A 671 -3.54 -26.32 -36.85
C ASP A 671 -4.15 -27.34 -37.81
N GLU A 672 -5.16 -28.08 -37.33
CA GLU A 672 -6.02 -28.95 -38.16
C GLU A 672 -7.30 -28.24 -38.63
N CYS A 673 -7.47 -26.97 -38.25
CA CYS A 673 -8.68 -26.20 -38.48
C CYS A 673 -8.62 -25.38 -39.79
N THR A 674 -7.55 -24.63 -40.06
CA THR A 674 -7.51 -23.71 -41.22
C THR A 674 -7.78 -24.42 -42.56
N GLY A 675 -8.85 -24.00 -43.25
CA GLY A 675 -9.29 -24.57 -44.53
C GLY A 675 -10.13 -25.85 -44.40
N ALA A 676 -10.21 -26.46 -43.21
CA ALA A 676 -10.96 -27.68 -42.97
C ALA A 676 -12.46 -27.48 -43.16
N LYS A 677 -13.13 -28.53 -43.67
CA LYS A 677 -14.59 -28.64 -43.66
C LYS A 677 -14.96 -29.55 -42.50
N VAL A 678 -15.55 -28.98 -41.45
CA VAL A 678 -15.98 -29.71 -40.25
C VAL A 678 -17.48 -30.02 -40.41
N ASP A 679 -17.85 -31.29 -40.44
CA ASP A 679 -19.26 -31.69 -40.50
C ASP A 679 -19.97 -31.40 -39.15
N ALA A 680 -21.30 -31.34 -39.13
CA ALA A 680 -22.05 -30.93 -37.94
C ALA A 680 -21.82 -31.90 -36.77
N GLY A 681 -21.41 -31.38 -35.60
CA GLY A 681 -21.04 -32.16 -34.41
C GLY A 681 -19.63 -32.74 -34.40
N GLU A 682 -18.86 -32.61 -35.49
CA GLU A 682 -17.44 -32.96 -35.53
C GLU A 682 -16.57 -31.79 -35.03
N SER A 683 -15.25 -32.02 -34.91
CA SER A 683 -14.29 -31.02 -34.42
C SER A 683 -12.96 -31.04 -35.18
N CYS A 684 -12.22 -29.93 -35.11
CA CYS A 684 -10.80 -29.83 -35.47
C CYS A 684 -9.96 -29.42 -34.24
N GLN A 685 -8.66 -29.70 -34.25
CA GLN A 685 -7.74 -29.35 -33.15
C GLN A 685 -6.75 -28.26 -33.56
N LEU A 686 -6.31 -27.47 -32.58
CA LEU A 686 -5.17 -26.56 -32.70
C LEU A 686 -4.43 -26.43 -31.37
N SER A 687 -3.13 -26.12 -31.45
CA SER A 687 -2.26 -25.92 -30.28
C SER A 687 -1.59 -24.55 -30.34
N VAL A 688 -1.49 -23.85 -29.21
CA VAL A 688 -0.83 -22.53 -29.12
C VAL A 688 0.32 -22.56 -28.14
N ALA A 689 1.53 -22.22 -28.58
CA ALA A 689 2.69 -22.05 -27.70
C ALA A 689 2.85 -20.60 -27.27
N PHE A 690 3.41 -20.41 -26.06
CA PHE A 690 3.73 -19.11 -25.49
C PHE A 690 5.26 -18.93 -25.42
N THR A 691 5.74 -17.76 -25.87
CA THR A 691 7.15 -17.34 -25.80
C THR A 691 7.18 -15.86 -25.42
N PRO A 692 7.22 -15.51 -24.11
CA PRO A 692 7.09 -14.14 -23.68
C PRO A 692 8.21 -13.24 -24.23
N THR A 693 7.86 -12.04 -24.70
CA THR A 693 8.82 -11.02 -25.16
C THR A 693 9.17 -10.00 -24.07
N ALA A 694 8.33 -9.89 -23.05
CA ALA A 694 8.50 -9.05 -21.87
C ALA A 694 8.11 -9.81 -20.59
N ALA A 695 8.53 -9.29 -19.43
CA ALA A 695 8.07 -9.78 -18.14
C ALA A 695 6.70 -9.20 -17.76
N GLY A 696 6.02 -9.84 -16.80
CA GLY A 696 4.62 -9.57 -16.45
C GLY A 696 3.67 -10.54 -17.16
N ARG A 697 2.37 -10.39 -16.93
CA ARG A 697 1.37 -11.21 -17.60
C ARG A 697 1.16 -10.74 -19.05
N ARG A 698 0.84 -11.71 -19.90
CA ARG A 698 0.70 -11.55 -21.35
C ARG A 698 -0.56 -12.30 -21.77
N SER A 699 -1.43 -11.64 -22.53
CA SER A 699 -2.69 -12.23 -23.00
C SER A 699 -2.97 -11.89 -24.46
N ALA A 700 -3.52 -12.86 -25.19
CA ALA A 700 -3.91 -12.71 -26.58
C ALA A 700 -5.20 -13.50 -26.87
N ILE A 701 -5.85 -13.15 -27.97
CA ILE A 701 -7.10 -13.74 -28.42
C ILE A 701 -6.83 -14.56 -29.67
N VAL A 702 -7.22 -15.84 -29.67
CA VAL A 702 -7.15 -16.73 -30.83
C VAL A 702 -8.52 -16.75 -31.50
N ARG A 703 -8.64 -16.13 -32.68
CA ARG A 703 -9.88 -16.00 -33.45
C ARG A 703 -9.93 -17.04 -34.58
N VAL A 704 -10.95 -17.88 -34.57
CA VAL A 704 -11.24 -18.89 -35.59
C VAL A 704 -12.44 -18.41 -36.41
N THR A 705 -12.20 -17.98 -37.66
CA THR A 705 -13.23 -17.41 -38.55
C THR A 705 -13.68 -18.41 -39.59
N THR A 706 -14.96 -18.41 -39.94
CA THR A 706 -15.58 -19.29 -40.94
C THR A 706 -15.92 -18.55 -42.24
N ASP A 707 -16.25 -19.30 -43.32
CA ASP A 707 -16.47 -18.72 -44.66
C ASP A 707 -17.69 -17.78 -44.75
N ASP A 708 -18.70 -18.01 -43.91
CA ASP A 708 -19.91 -17.20 -43.73
C ASP A 708 -19.68 -15.92 -42.90
N GLY A 709 -18.51 -15.75 -42.29
CA GLY A 709 -18.13 -14.55 -41.53
C GLY A 709 -18.26 -14.68 -40.02
N ALA A 710 -19.00 -15.69 -39.54
CA ALA A 710 -19.04 -16.02 -38.11
C ALA A 710 -17.64 -16.41 -37.60
N TYR A 711 -17.45 -16.30 -36.29
CA TYR A 711 -16.19 -16.67 -35.66
C TYR A 711 -16.36 -17.00 -34.18
N THR A 712 -15.40 -17.75 -33.65
CA THR A 712 -15.26 -17.96 -32.21
C THR A 712 -13.86 -17.60 -31.74
N THR A 713 -13.75 -17.29 -30.46
CA THR A 713 -12.53 -16.82 -29.82
C THR A 713 -12.12 -17.70 -28.65
N MET A 714 -10.82 -17.70 -28.35
CA MET A 714 -10.26 -18.31 -27.15
C MET A 714 -9.22 -17.37 -26.55
N ILE A 715 -9.19 -17.26 -25.23
CA ILE A 715 -8.17 -16.45 -24.54
C ILE A 715 -6.95 -17.33 -24.25
N VAL A 716 -5.78 -16.92 -24.71
CA VAL A 716 -4.50 -17.49 -24.29
C VAL A 716 -3.77 -16.51 -23.39
N SER A 717 -3.17 -17.02 -22.32
CA SER A 717 -2.45 -16.21 -21.34
C SER A 717 -1.19 -16.92 -20.84
N GLY A 718 -0.26 -16.17 -20.27
CA GLY A 718 0.94 -16.70 -19.62
C GLY A 718 1.76 -15.59 -18.98
N ASP A 719 2.63 -15.96 -18.04
CA ASP A 719 3.47 -14.99 -17.31
C ASP A 719 4.92 -15.05 -17.79
N GLY A 720 5.44 -13.92 -18.25
CA GLY A 720 6.85 -13.75 -18.57
C GLY A 720 7.65 -13.32 -17.34
N TYR A 721 8.87 -13.83 -17.18
CA TYR A 721 9.82 -13.31 -16.20
C TYR A 721 11.24 -13.27 -16.74
N TYR A 722 12.06 -12.35 -16.22
CA TYR A 722 13.48 -12.32 -16.50
C TYR A 722 14.27 -13.10 -15.45
N GLU A 723 15.40 -13.66 -15.87
CA GLU A 723 16.42 -14.17 -14.96
C GLU A 723 17.33 -13.00 -14.53
N PRO A 724 17.36 -12.60 -13.23
CA PRO A 724 18.19 -11.50 -12.78
C PRO A 724 19.68 -11.84 -12.91
N ARG A 725 20.42 -11.01 -13.64
CA ARG A 725 21.86 -11.16 -13.88
C ARG A 725 22.58 -9.88 -13.52
N VAL A 726 23.66 -10.01 -12.74
CA VAL A 726 24.56 -8.90 -12.39
C VAL A 726 25.92 -9.13 -13.05
N ALA A 727 26.40 -8.14 -13.78
CA ALA A 727 27.77 -8.07 -14.26
C ALA A 727 28.50 -6.89 -13.58
N THR A 728 29.79 -7.06 -13.28
CA THR A 728 30.64 -5.98 -12.79
C THR A 728 31.73 -5.67 -13.82
N SER A 729 32.09 -4.39 -13.97
CA SER A 729 33.17 -3.97 -14.88
C SER A 729 34.57 -4.39 -14.42
N ALA A 730 34.68 -4.93 -13.21
CA ALA A 730 35.90 -5.47 -12.63
C ALA A 730 35.57 -6.54 -11.58
N THR A 731 36.35 -7.63 -11.58
CA THR A 731 36.29 -8.68 -10.54
C THR A 731 37.09 -8.32 -9.28
N THR A 732 37.88 -7.24 -9.34
CA THR A 732 38.79 -6.82 -8.27
C THR A 732 38.84 -5.29 -8.25
N ILE A 733 38.67 -4.67 -7.08
CA ILE A 733 38.46 -3.23 -6.94
C ILE A 733 39.57 -2.61 -6.09
N VAL A 734 40.12 -1.47 -6.53
CA VAL A 734 41.06 -0.65 -5.75
C VAL A 734 40.32 0.56 -5.19
N ALA A 735 40.51 0.86 -3.90
CA ALA A 735 39.86 1.98 -3.22
C ALA A 735 40.03 3.31 -4.00
N GLY A 736 38.93 4.05 -4.16
CA GLY A 736 38.87 5.28 -4.97
C GLY A 736 38.61 5.07 -6.47
N SER A 737 38.63 3.84 -6.98
CA SER A 737 38.22 3.55 -8.36
C SER A 737 36.70 3.56 -8.53
N ARG A 738 36.20 4.09 -9.64
CA ARG A 738 34.82 3.85 -10.07
C ARG A 738 34.68 2.45 -10.64
N VAL A 739 33.57 1.78 -10.32
CA VAL A 739 33.19 0.47 -10.86
C VAL A 739 31.78 0.60 -11.40
N SER A 740 31.52 0.05 -12.60
CA SER A 740 30.17 -0.06 -13.13
C SER A 740 29.62 -1.43 -12.77
N VAL A 741 28.45 -1.45 -12.14
CA VAL A 741 27.65 -2.67 -11.95
C VAL A 741 26.47 -2.55 -12.92
N THR A 742 26.29 -3.55 -13.76
CA THR A 742 25.20 -3.60 -14.73
C THR A 742 24.28 -4.75 -14.36
N GLY A 743 23.08 -4.42 -13.88
CA GLY A 743 21.98 -5.37 -13.74
C GLY A 743 21.22 -5.50 -15.06
N THR A 744 20.79 -6.71 -15.39
CA THR A 744 19.84 -6.99 -16.47
C THR A 744 18.86 -8.05 -16.00
N GLY A 745 17.61 -7.98 -16.43
CA GLY A 745 16.59 -8.95 -16.01
C GLY A 745 16.03 -8.74 -14.60
N TYR A 746 16.04 -7.49 -14.14
CA TYR A 746 15.21 -7.02 -13.05
C TYR A 746 13.96 -6.39 -13.69
N ALA A 747 12.79 -6.62 -13.11
CA ALA A 747 11.54 -5.99 -13.52
C ALA A 747 11.55 -4.50 -13.20
#